data_AF-A0A6A6APJ7-F1
#
_entry.id   AF-A0A6A6APJ7-F1
#
_cell.length_a   1.000
_cell.length_b   1.000
_cell.length_c   1.000
_cell.angle_alpha   90.00
_cell.angle_beta   90.00
_cell.angle_gamma   90.00
#
_symmetry.space_group_name_H-M   'P 1'
#
loop_
_entity.id
_entity.type
_entity.pdbx_description
1 polymer ?
#
loop_
_entity_poly.entity_id
_entity_poly.type
_entity_poly.pdbx_seq_one_letter_code
_entity_poly.pdbx_strand_id
1 'polypeptide(L)'
;MHYGLFDFFACSSLTIVLCFLDSGMDMWSFLATWTMGGGVRWYYGDRQLVTDCFVLGTISTWLVKEKLVEILLKGWKDLDVIAMSPKSHPTSSVAITLVILGLSLWHVYGGSNSGKIENLPPGARKWSSVFPKATILPCQTMHARMFPKRHAFQNAYLQCGFPIVPDGTTSDGADVGLGNDRELGSWWLRVKADDYLERGYGALGFYGKLQLYLKQQHVSDSDWSYAYLVTAPRFFGYAFNPVSFWYIYDQDHQLTKMILEVNNTFGERRVYLLEGSGPLQTPGSSVFEEPGPLVAGAKSRFTHVWMKDFHVSPFSSRKGFYALKARNPFPFSPHDRPEIDNTITLKSSKDYAKVVARLHSTGSSLDPNQLGVFGTLRFLLSWWWVGLVTFPRILKQTIKLHSKNLRTWVRPEVLSSSIGRSPTSSEIVLQKIFYDYLLHLIHGKECDFRITLYTAIPDYPKQIIVTVHQRGREQVVRDLEIRVLTPAFYSRFVHYSYASEAFDRECIFTDEKNRTLWVSRPELLPLLLSQPDSAPSNGISSNKRSYMDELRWTLLRKLRCSPAEPAYPVALKASNLTVNDIRTLPFSEMDTFVRGNNNSLYAGEYRRAITRLFLAQHFTRGLTEVVDLIDMAWRILLCYLAASMMSNWSTDGQSRNDPGCFRKIDGRTSLERWLLPGTLILISACHGYGLLKGYR
;
A
#
# COMPACT_ATOMS: atom_id res chain seq x y z
N MET A 1 6.26 -11.79 9.48
CA MET A 1 5.64 -13.12 9.42
C MET A 1 6.74 -14.14 9.19
N HIS A 2 7.15 -14.87 10.24
CA HIS A 2 7.92 -16.09 10.06
C HIS A 2 6.91 -17.17 9.68
N TYR A 3 6.92 -17.63 8.43
CA TYR A 3 6.18 -18.84 8.06
C TYR A 3 6.72 -19.98 8.91
N GLY A 4 5.82 -20.69 9.59
CA GLY A 4 6.21 -21.72 10.56
C GLY A 4 6.89 -22.88 9.85
N LEU A 5 7.74 -23.61 10.56
CA LEU A 5 8.25 -24.92 10.14
C LEU A 5 7.08 -25.81 9.65
N PHE A 6 5.90 -25.64 10.28
CA PHE A 6 4.63 -26.26 9.93
C PHE A 6 4.16 -25.96 8.50
N ASP A 7 4.19 -24.70 8.05
CA ASP A 7 3.77 -24.32 6.69
C ASP A 7 4.68 -24.96 5.63
N PHE A 8 5.98 -25.04 5.92
CA PHE A 8 6.94 -25.73 5.07
C PHE A 8 6.65 -27.23 4.98
N PHE A 9 6.42 -27.90 6.12
CA PHE A 9 6.07 -29.33 6.12
C PHE A 9 4.72 -29.60 5.45
N ALA A 10 3.72 -28.73 5.61
CA ALA A 10 2.41 -28.86 4.98
C ALA A 10 2.44 -28.66 3.45
N CYS A 11 3.18 -27.67 2.95
CA CYS A 11 3.34 -27.47 1.51
C CYS A 11 4.24 -28.55 0.87
N SER A 12 5.26 -28.99 1.61
CA SER A 12 6.10 -30.11 1.16
C SER A 12 5.30 -31.41 1.14
N SER A 13 4.46 -31.68 2.14
CA SER A 13 3.65 -32.91 2.22
C SER A 13 2.61 -33.03 1.11
N LEU A 14 2.02 -31.93 0.65
CA LEU A 14 1.14 -31.94 -0.53
C LEU A 14 1.89 -32.43 -1.79
N THR A 15 3.13 -31.97 -1.97
CA THR A 15 4.02 -32.43 -3.05
C THR A 15 4.42 -33.90 -2.86
N ILE A 16 4.66 -34.33 -1.62
CA ILE A 16 5.02 -35.70 -1.24
C ILE A 16 3.91 -36.69 -1.59
N VAL A 17 2.67 -36.38 -1.20
CA VAL A 17 1.51 -37.29 -1.39
C VAL A 17 1.23 -37.53 -2.87
N LEU A 18 1.39 -36.51 -3.72
CA LEU A 18 1.08 -36.59 -5.14
C LEU A 18 2.16 -37.33 -5.95
N CYS A 19 3.44 -37.21 -5.57
CA CYS A 19 4.50 -38.03 -6.15
C CYS A 19 4.43 -39.50 -5.68
N PHE A 20 3.95 -39.77 -4.46
CA PHE A 20 3.78 -41.13 -3.95
C PHE A 20 2.74 -41.95 -4.73
N LEU A 21 1.70 -41.30 -5.25
CA LEU A 21 0.62 -41.95 -5.97
C LEU A 21 1.01 -42.41 -7.39
N ASP A 22 2.07 -41.86 -7.99
CA ASP A 22 2.47 -42.15 -9.38
C ASP A 22 3.50 -43.30 -9.50
N SER A 23 4.48 -43.37 -8.59
CA SER A 23 5.75 -44.08 -8.89
C SER A 23 6.32 -44.95 -7.77
N GLY A 24 5.68 -45.01 -6.60
CA GLY A 24 6.18 -45.80 -5.47
C GLY A 24 7.53 -45.31 -4.90
N MET A 25 8.36 -46.23 -4.41
CA MET A 25 9.60 -45.91 -3.68
C MET A 25 10.71 -45.26 -4.52
N ASP A 26 10.61 -45.27 -5.86
CA ASP A 26 11.68 -44.81 -6.75
C ASP A 26 11.87 -43.29 -6.78
N MET A 27 10.93 -42.50 -6.26
CA MET A 27 11.00 -41.03 -6.19
C MET A 27 11.57 -40.48 -4.87
N TRP A 28 11.90 -41.34 -3.90
CA TRP A 28 12.38 -40.90 -2.58
C TRP A 28 13.67 -40.08 -2.64
N SER A 29 14.58 -40.40 -3.55
CA SER A 29 15.86 -39.69 -3.72
C SER A 29 15.67 -38.25 -4.21
N PHE A 30 14.76 -38.05 -5.17
CA PHE A 30 14.41 -36.72 -5.68
C PHE A 30 13.70 -35.87 -4.63
N LEU A 31 12.80 -36.49 -3.88
CA LEU A 31 12.10 -35.82 -2.78
C LEU A 31 13.06 -35.47 -1.62
N ALA A 32 13.96 -36.37 -1.26
CA ALA A 32 15.00 -36.10 -0.27
C ALA A 32 15.88 -34.92 -0.70
N THR A 33 16.24 -34.86 -1.99
CA THR A 33 17.02 -33.75 -2.56
C THR A 33 16.26 -32.42 -2.46
N TRP A 34 14.98 -32.39 -2.84
CA TRP A 34 14.14 -31.19 -2.72
C TRP A 34 13.96 -30.74 -1.26
N THR A 35 13.68 -31.68 -0.35
CA THR A 35 13.50 -31.37 1.08
C THR A 35 14.79 -30.89 1.74
N MET A 36 15.95 -31.48 1.40
CA MET A 36 17.27 -30.99 1.84
C MET A 36 17.53 -29.57 1.33
N GLY A 37 17.31 -29.31 0.03
CA GLY A 37 17.43 -27.96 -0.54
C GLY A 37 16.47 -26.96 0.11
N GLY A 38 15.26 -27.40 0.45
CA GLY A 38 14.28 -26.62 1.20
C GLY A 38 14.73 -26.31 2.62
N GLY A 39 15.29 -27.29 3.33
CA GLY A 39 15.85 -27.13 4.68
C GLY A 39 16.98 -26.10 4.73
N VAL A 40 17.88 -26.12 3.74
CA VAL A 40 18.95 -25.11 3.61
C VAL A 40 18.34 -23.72 3.41
N ARG A 41 17.38 -23.56 2.49
CA ARG A 41 16.70 -22.28 2.26
C ARG A 41 15.94 -21.76 3.48
N TRP A 42 15.29 -22.66 4.21
CA TRP A 42 14.59 -22.35 5.45
C TRP A 42 15.57 -21.86 6.53
N TYR A 43 16.72 -22.53 6.68
CA TYR A 43 17.77 -22.11 7.60
C TYR A 43 18.26 -20.68 7.32
N TYR A 44 18.42 -20.34 6.03
CA TYR A 44 18.75 -19.00 5.56
C TYR A 44 17.54 -18.05 5.52
N GLY A 45 16.33 -18.44 5.94
CA GLY A 45 15.18 -17.53 6.03
C GLY A 45 14.60 -17.09 4.68
N ASP A 46 14.68 -17.94 3.65
CA ASP A 46 14.07 -17.65 2.34
C ASP A 46 12.53 -17.67 2.41
N ARG A 47 11.93 -16.49 2.25
CA ARG A 47 10.47 -16.31 2.30
C ARG A 47 9.73 -16.90 1.10
N GLN A 48 10.41 -17.15 -0.02
CA GLN A 48 9.80 -17.67 -1.24
C GLN A 48 9.78 -19.20 -1.28
N LEU A 49 10.37 -19.87 -0.29
CA LEU A 49 10.41 -21.32 -0.22
C LEU A 49 9.00 -21.95 -0.25
N VAL A 50 8.08 -21.40 0.54
CA VAL A 50 6.70 -21.91 0.62
C VAL A 50 6.00 -21.78 -0.73
N THR A 51 6.16 -20.64 -1.40
CA THR A 51 5.62 -20.39 -2.73
C THR A 51 6.19 -21.36 -3.76
N ASP A 52 7.51 -21.57 -3.77
CA ASP A 52 8.14 -22.50 -4.72
C ASP A 52 7.70 -23.95 -4.49
N CYS A 53 7.53 -24.38 -3.22
CA CYS A 53 6.97 -25.70 -2.90
C CYS A 53 5.53 -25.84 -3.39
N PHE A 54 4.69 -24.82 -3.20
CA PHE A 54 3.31 -24.83 -3.69
C PHE A 54 3.23 -24.88 -5.22
N VAL A 55 4.07 -24.10 -5.91
CA VAL A 55 4.17 -24.09 -7.37
C VAL A 55 4.62 -25.46 -7.88
N LEU A 56 5.65 -26.05 -7.29
CA LEU A 56 6.10 -27.39 -7.66
C LEU A 56 4.99 -28.42 -7.47
N GLY A 57 4.34 -28.45 -6.31
CA GLY A 57 3.22 -29.37 -6.05
C GLY A 57 2.07 -29.22 -7.04
N THR A 58 1.70 -27.98 -7.38
CA THR A 58 0.65 -27.69 -8.37
C THR A 58 1.03 -28.19 -9.77
N ILE A 59 2.26 -27.94 -10.21
CA ILE A 59 2.74 -28.40 -11.52
C ILE A 59 2.81 -29.93 -11.59
N SER A 60 3.37 -30.56 -10.55
CA SER A 60 3.43 -32.03 -10.45
C SER A 60 2.04 -32.66 -10.50
N THR A 61 1.04 -32.07 -9.80
CA THR A 61 -0.36 -32.51 -9.87
C THR A 61 -0.89 -32.43 -11.30
N TRP A 62 -0.61 -31.32 -11.99
CA TRP A 62 -1.09 -31.11 -13.34
C TRP A 62 -0.47 -32.07 -14.35
N LEU A 63 0.80 -32.43 -14.19
CA LEU A 63 1.50 -33.40 -15.05
C LEU A 63 0.96 -34.84 -14.87
N VAL A 64 0.54 -35.22 -13.67
CA VAL A 64 0.05 -36.58 -13.35
C VAL A 64 -1.49 -36.65 -13.34
N LYS A 65 -2.19 -35.59 -13.76
CA LYS A 65 -3.65 -35.45 -13.63
C LYS A 65 -4.47 -36.63 -14.19
N GLU A 66 -4.02 -37.23 -15.29
CA GLU A 66 -4.74 -38.34 -15.95
C GLU A 66 -4.70 -39.60 -15.09
N LYS A 67 -3.52 -39.95 -14.57
CA LYS A 67 -3.33 -41.07 -13.63
C LYS A 67 -4.02 -40.84 -12.29
N LEU A 68 -3.98 -39.60 -11.79
CA LEU A 68 -4.71 -39.21 -10.58
C LEU A 68 -6.22 -39.42 -10.73
N VAL A 69 -6.78 -39.06 -11.90
CA VAL A 69 -8.19 -39.33 -12.22
C VAL A 69 -8.45 -40.83 -12.29
N GLU A 70 -7.58 -41.63 -12.89
CA GLU A 70 -7.72 -43.10 -12.92
C GLU A 70 -7.69 -43.74 -11.52
N ILE A 71 -6.76 -43.32 -10.66
CA ILE A 71 -6.65 -43.79 -9.27
C ILE A 71 -7.88 -43.37 -8.47
N LEU A 72 -8.34 -42.13 -8.62
CA LEU A 72 -9.55 -41.65 -7.95
C LEU A 72 -10.79 -42.40 -8.43
N LEU A 73 -10.91 -42.67 -9.74
CA LEU A 73 -12.00 -43.47 -10.31
C LEU A 73 -11.96 -44.92 -9.84
N LYS A 74 -10.76 -45.49 -9.68
CA LYS A 74 -10.57 -46.86 -9.15
C LYS A 74 -10.93 -46.94 -7.67
N GLY A 75 -10.44 -46.01 -6.86
CA GLY A 75 -10.80 -45.89 -5.45
C GLY A 75 -12.29 -45.59 -5.24
N TRP A 76 -12.92 -44.81 -6.13
CA TRP A 76 -14.36 -44.58 -6.08
C TRP A 76 -15.18 -45.81 -6.45
N LYS A 77 -14.71 -46.64 -7.39
CA LYS A 77 -15.32 -47.94 -7.70
C LYS A 77 -15.22 -48.92 -6.52
N ASP A 78 -14.11 -48.90 -5.80
CA ASP A 78 -13.89 -49.77 -4.63
C ASP A 78 -14.69 -49.34 -3.38
N LEU A 79 -15.24 -48.11 -3.37
CA LEU A 79 -16.00 -47.54 -2.25
C LEU A 79 -17.53 -47.66 -2.36
N ASP A 80 -18.07 -48.20 -3.45
CA ASP A 80 -19.49 -48.55 -3.64
C ASP A 80 -20.52 -47.48 -3.18
N VAL A 81 -20.20 -46.19 -3.38
CA VAL A 81 -21.12 -45.07 -3.11
C VAL A 81 -21.52 -44.38 -4.41
N ILE A 82 -22.73 -44.74 -4.87
CA ILE A 82 -23.58 -44.08 -5.88
C ILE A 82 -23.09 -44.14 -7.33
N ALA A 83 -23.86 -44.88 -8.14
CA ALA A 83 -23.78 -44.89 -9.59
C ALA A 83 -24.07 -43.50 -10.19
N MET A 84 -23.03 -42.79 -10.65
CA MET A 84 -23.16 -41.69 -11.60
C MET A 84 -22.51 -42.04 -12.94
N SER A 85 -23.22 -41.69 -14.02
CA SER A 85 -22.91 -41.97 -15.42
C SER A 85 -21.54 -41.43 -15.87
N PRO A 86 -20.78 -42.17 -16.72
CA PRO A 86 -19.40 -41.85 -17.10
C PRO A 86 -19.27 -40.76 -18.18
N LYS A 87 -20.07 -39.69 -18.12
CA LYS A 87 -20.02 -38.56 -19.09
C LYS A 87 -20.03 -37.16 -18.47
N SER A 88 -19.52 -36.97 -17.24
CA SER A 88 -19.27 -35.63 -16.71
C SER A 88 -17.78 -35.40 -16.41
N HIS A 89 -17.16 -34.64 -17.31
CA HIS A 89 -15.77 -34.18 -17.34
C HIS A 89 -15.43 -33.20 -16.17
N PRO A 90 -14.15 -32.76 -15.98
CA PRO A 90 -13.45 -32.41 -14.72
C PRO A 90 -13.89 -31.10 -14.03
N THR A 91 -15.10 -30.64 -14.33
CA THR A 91 -15.72 -29.45 -13.78
C THR A 91 -16.09 -29.59 -12.29
N SER A 92 -16.33 -30.81 -11.78
CA SER A 92 -16.72 -31.00 -10.37
C SER A 92 -15.55 -30.83 -9.39
N SER A 93 -14.34 -31.28 -9.76
CA SER A 93 -13.15 -31.13 -8.90
C SER A 93 -12.73 -29.66 -8.75
N VAL A 94 -12.77 -28.89 -9.84
CA VAL A 94 -12.50 -27.44 -9.81
C VAL A 94 -13.57 -26.71 -9.00
N ALA A 95 -14.84 -27.08 -9.15
CA ALA A 95 -15.94 -26.47 -8.39
C ALA A 95 -15.84 -26.75 -6.89
N ILE A 96 -15.51 -27.98 -6.49
CA ILE A 96 -15.32 -28.34 -5.07
C ILE A 96 -14.12 -27.60 -4.48
N THR A 97 -13.03 -27.48 -5.24
CA THR A 97 -11.85 -26.74 -4.81
C THR A 97 -12.15 -25.24 -4.66
N LEU A 98 -12.93 -24.65 -5.58
CA LEU A 98 -13.37 -23.25 -5.49
C LEU A 98 -14.37 -23.00 -4.35
N VAL A 99 -15.23 -23.97 -4.02
CA VAL A 99 -16.15 -23.89 -2.89
C VAL A 99 -15.40 -24.00 -1.55
N ILE A 100 -14.44 -24.91 -1.44
CA ILE A 100 -13.57 -25.02 -0.25
C ILE A 100 -12.68 -23.77 -0.12
N LEU A 101 -12.17 -23.23 -1.23
CA LEU A 101 -11.43 -21.96 -1.25
C LEU A 101 -12.32 -20.78 -0.83
N GLY A 102 -13.58 -20.75 -1.29
CA GLY A 102 -14.57 -19.74 -0.90
C GLY A 102 -14.96 -19.82 0.57
N LEU A 103 -15.15 -21.03 1.12
CA LEU A 103 -15.48 -21.26 2.52
C LEU A 103 -14.28 -20.99 3.45
N SER A 104 -13.06 -21.33 3.04
CA SER A 104 -11.84 -20.99 3.78
C SER A 104 -11.53 -19.49 3.73
N LEU A 105 -11.74 -18.82 2.59
CA LEU A 105 -11.69 -17.36 2.50
C LEU A 105 -12.78 -16.71 3.37
N TRP A 106 -13.98 -17.27 3.45
CA TRP A 106 -15.01 -16.81 4.37
C TRP A 106 -14.62 -17.04 5.84
N HIS A 107 -13.96 -18.14 6.19
CA HIS A 107 -13.54 -18.36 7.57
C HIS A 107 -12.35 -17.47 7.99
N VAL A 108 -11.44 -17.16 7.05
CA VAL A 108 -10.26 -16.32 7.25
C VAL A 108 -10.58 -14.82 7.19
N TYR A 109 -11.54 -14.39 6.35
CA TYR A 109 -11.89 -12.97 6.17
C TYR A 109 -13.29 -12.60 6.69
N GLY A 110 -14.14 -13.58 6.98
CA GLY A 110 -15.49 -13.40 7.53
C GLY A 110 -15.51 -13.33 9.06
N GLY A 111 -14.35 -13.29 9.70
CA GLY A 111 -14.21 -12.76 11.05
C GLY A 111 -14.57 -11.28 11.07
N SER A 112 -15.88 -11.00 11.10
CA SER A 112 -16.36 -9.76 11.71
C SER A 112 -15.88 -9.84 13.16
N ASN A 113 -14.82 -9.11 13.48
CA ASN A 113 -14.48 -8.79 14.86
C ASN A 113 -15.68 -8.01 15.41
N SER A 114 -16.71 -8.71 15.91
CA SER A 114 -17.58 -8.14 16.91
C SER A 114 -16.65 -7.85 18.09
N GLY A 115 -16.23 -6.59 18.17
CA GLY A 115 -15.28 -6.11 19.14
C GLY A 115 -15.61 -6.64 20.52
N LYS A 116 -14.59 -7.15 21.21
CA LYS A 116 -14.64 -7.22 22.67
C LYS A 116 -15.10 -5.84 23.14
N ILE A 117 -16.14 -5.83 23.96
CA ILE A 117 -16.60 -4.61 24.63
C ILE A 117 -15.46 -4.19 25.56
N GLU A 118 -14.63 -3.26 25.12
CA GLU A 118 -13.70 -2.58 26.01
C GLU A 118 -14.51 -1.61 26.86
N ASN A 119 -14.40 -1.75 28.18
CA ASN A 119 -15.13 -0.94 29.14
C ASN A 119 -14.67 0.53 29.01
N LEU A 120 -15.63 1.45 28.98
CA LEU A 120 -15.34 2.90 29.06
C LEU A 120 -14.44 3.19 30.28
N PRO A 121 -13.58 4.23 30.21
CA PRO A 121 -12.79 4.66 31.36
C PRO A 121 -13.66 4.87 32.61
N PRO A 122 -13.16 4.58 33.83
CA PRO A 122 -13.92 4.79 35.06
C PRO A 122 -14.44 6.24 35.14
N GLY A 123 -15.75 6.41 35.33
CA GLY A 123 -16.40 7.73 35.39
C GLY A 123 -16.86 8.29 34.05
N ALA A 124 -16.52 7.67 32.91
CA ALA A 124 -17.02 8.07 31.60
C ALA A 124 -18.43 7.52 31.33
N ARG A 125 -19.31 8.34 30.77
CA ARG A 125 -20.66 7.98 30.35
C ARG A 125 -20.70 7.80 28.84
N LYS A 126 -21.55 6.89 28.36
CA LYS A 126 -21.76 6.71 26.92
C LYS A 126 -22.35 7.98 26.32
N TRP A 127 -21.88 8.35 25.13
CA TRP A 127 -22.43 9.47 24.38
C TRP A 127 -23.94 9.26 24.13
N SER A 128 -24.76 10.24 24.51
CA SER A 128 -26.22 10.14 24.47
C SER A 128 -26.91 11.20 23.60
N SER A 129 -26.16 12.16 23.06
CA SER A 129 -26.71 13.21 22.20
C SER A 129 -27.27 12.61 20.90
N VAL A 130 -28.33 13.22 20.37
CA VAL A 130 -28.98 12.76 19.12
C VAL A 130 -28.04 13.04 17.94
N PHE A 131 -27.78 12.04 17.10
CA PHE A 131 -26.98 12.20 15.88
C PHE A 131 -27.63 11.51 14.68
N PRO A 132 -27.31 11.94 13.44
CA PRO A 132 -27.86 11.31 12.25
C PRO A 132 -27.40 9.86 12.08
N LYS A 133 -28.29 8.99 11.59
CA LYS A 133 -27.98 7.58 11.37
C LYS A 133 -27.06 7.37 10.15
N ALA A 134 -26.41 6.21 10.10
CA ALA A 134 -25.69 5.77 8.92
C ALA A 134 -26.64 5.53 7.76
N THR A 135 -26.27 5.94 6.54
CA THR A 135 -27.12 5.84 5.35
C THR A 135 -26.33 5.46 4.11
N ILE A 136 -26.98 4.79 3.15
CA ILE A 136 -26.48 4.59 1.79
C ILE A 136 -27.16 5.62 0.89
N LEU A 137 -26.36 6.27 0.06
CA LEU A 137 -26.74 7.44 -0.73
C LEU A 137 -26.48 7.17 -2.22
N PRO A 138 -27.51 6.76 -2.97
CA PRO A 138 -27.46 6.74 -4.42
C PRO A 138 -27.24 8.16 -4.96
N CYS A 139 -26.13 8.36 -5.67
CA CYS A 139 -25.68 9.67 -6.12
C CYS A 139 -25.36 9.69 -7.61
N GLN A 140 -25.17 10.89 -8.12
CA GLN A 140 -24.63 11.14 -9.44
C GLN A 140 -23.50 12.17 -9.37
N THR A 141 -22.42 11.86 -10.08
CA THR A 141 -21.30 12.78 -10.27
C THR A 141 -21.38 13.41 -11.64
N MET A 142 -21.24 14.72 -11.71
CA MET A 142 -21.20 15.49 -12.95
C MET A 142 -19.88 16.25 -13.01
N HIS A 143 -19.21 16.19 -14.15
CA HIS A 143 -18.01 16.97 -14.40
C HIS A 143 -18.21 17.77 -15.68
N ALA A 144 -18.11 19.08 -15.60
CA ALA A 144 -18.23 20.00 -16.72
C ALA A 144 -16.98 20.88 -16.79
N ARG A 145 -16.13 20.62 -17.79
CA ARG A 145 -15.02 21.51 -18.16
C ARG A 145 -15.56 22.58 -19.10
N MET A 146 -15.39 23.84 -18.69
CA MET A 146 -15.79 25.03 -19.43
C MET A 146 -14.63 25.60 -20.26
N PHE A 147 -13.39 25.48 -19.76
CA PHE A 147 -12.18 26.04 -20.37
C PHE A 147 -10.96 25.09 -20.24
N PRO A 148 -10.01 25.06 -21.20
CA PRO A 148 -10.03 25.75 -22.50
C PRO A 148 -10.87 25.05 -23.57
N LYS A 149 -11.14 23.74 -23.41
CA LYS A 149 -12.02 22.98 -24.32
C LYS A 149 -13.19 22.41 -23.54
N ARG A 150 -14.40 22.62 -24.07
CA ARG A 150 -15.63 22.13 -23.46
C ARG A 150 -15.69 20.59 -23.47
N HIS A 151 -16.05 20.04 -22.32
CA HIS A 151 -16.29 18.61 -22.16
C HIS A 151 -17.10 18.38 -20.89
N ALA A 152 -18.20 17.65 -21.00
CA ALA A 152 -18.99 17.28 -19.84
C ALA A 152 -19.34 15.79 -19.88
N PHE A 153 -19.47 15.20 -18.70
CA PHE A 153 -19.98 13.85 -18.53
C PHE A 153 -20.62 13.70 -17.14
N GLN A 154 -21.46 12.69 -17.01
CA GLN A 154 -22.08 12.32 -15.75
C GLN A 154 -22.06 10.80 -15.57
N ASN A 155 -21.93 10.35 -14.33
CA ASN A 155 -21.94 8.93 -13.99
C ASN A 155 -22.69 8.70 -12.68
N ALA A 156 -23.42 7.58 -12.61
CA ALA A 156 -23.91 7.04 -11.35
C ALA A 156 -22.74 6.81 -10.39
N TYR A 157 -22.94 7.16 -9.13
CA TYR A 157 -21.96 7.07 -8.08
C TYR A 157 -22.63 6.67 -6.78
N LEU A 158 -21.92 5.96 -5.91
CA LEU A 158 -22.48 5.48 -4.66
C LEU A 158 -21.68 6.03 -3.50
N GLN A 159 -22.38 6.67 -2.58
CA GLN A 159 -21.83 7.23 -1.36
C GLN A 159 -22.48 6.58 -0.15
N CYS A 160 -21.80 6.60 0.99
CA CYS A 160 -22.37 6.23 2.28
C CYS A 160 -22.08 7.34 3.28
N GLY A 161 -23.05 7.62 4.13
CA GLY A 161 -22.97 8.54 5.24
C GLY A 161 -22.79 7.80 6.55
N PHE A 162 -21.83 8.19 7.37
CA PHE A 162 -21.64 7.64 8.71
C PHE A 162 -21.46 8.76 9.73
N PRO A 163 -22.19 8.74 10.87
CA PRO A 163 -21.88 9.61 11.99
C PRO A 163 -20.56 9.19 12.64
N ILE A 164 -19.70 10.15 12.90
CA ILE A 164 -18.45 9.99 13.64
C ILE A 164 -18.64 10.75 14.95
N VAL A 165 -18.83 9.98 16.03
CA VAL A 165 -19.19 10.45 17.38
C VAL A 165 -18.19 9.88 18.39
N PRO A 166 -18.00 10.54 19.54
CA PRO A 166 -17.19 9.97 20.60
C PRO A 166 -17.84 8.69 21.15
N ASP A 167 -17.03 7.77 21.67
CA ASP A 167 -17.51 6.57 22.35
C ASP A 167 -18.16 6.91 23.69
N GLY A 168 -17.65 7.94 24.37
CA GLY A 168 -18.20 8.46 25.61
C GLY A 168 -17.58 9.79 26.04
N THR A 169 -18.09 10.34 27.13
CA THR A 169 -17.63 11.59 27.73
C THR A 169 -17.26 11.35 29.19
N THR A 170 -16.07 11.80 29.59
CA THR A 170 -15.57 11.74 30.97
C THR A 170 -16.37 12.62 31.94
N SER A 171 -16.17 12.43 33.25
CA SER A 171 -16.77 13.28 34.29
C SER A 171 -16.44 14.77 34.11
N ASP A 172 -15.29 15.06 33.53
CA ASP A 172 -14.75 16.41 33.36
C ASP A 172 -15.23 17.05 32.03
N GLY A 173 -16.13 16.37 31.31
CA GLY A 173 -16.70 16.86 30.05
C GLY A 173 -15.84 16.63 28.82
N ALA A 174 -14.69 15.93 28.94
CA ALA A 174 -13.84 15.60 27.79
C ALA A 174 -14.35 14.36 27.06
N ASP A 175 -14.43 14.44 25.73
CA ASP A 175 -14.84 13.35 24.85
C ASP A 175 -13.70 12.33 24.64
N VAL A 176 -14.10 11.05 24.50
CA VAL A 176 -13.19 9.91 24.42
C VAL A 176 -13.50 9.07 23.18
N GLY A 177 -12.47 8.84 22.35
CA GLY A 177 -12.49 7.80 21.30
C GLY A 177 -11.65 6.59 21.73
N LEU A 178 -12.27 5.42 21.76
CA LEU A 178 -11.64 4.12 22.06
C LEU A 178 -11.25 3.36 20.77
N GLY A 179 -11.56 3.89 19.60
CA GLY A 179 -11.25 3.26 18.32
C GLY A 179 -12.23 2.16 17.90
N ASN A 180 -13.40 2.08 18.54
CA ASN A 180 -14.45 1.11 18.19
C ASN A 180 -15.01 1.34 16.78
N ASP A 181 -14.91 2.57 16.28
CA ASP A 181 -15.32 2.95 14.93
C ASP A 181 -14.26 2.64 13.87
N ARG A 182 -13.19 1.90 14.17
CA ARG A 182 -12.12 1.57 13.21
C ARG A 182 -12.62 1.00 11.87
N GLU A 183 -13.66 0.18 11.91
CA GLU A 183 -14.34 -0.31 10.71
C GLU A 183 -15.84 0.03 10.79
N LEU A 184 -16.36 0.67 9.76
CA LEU A 184 -17.77 1.05 9.64
C LEU A 184 -18.44 0.31 8.49
N GLY A 185 -19.73 0.03 8.64
CA GLY A 185 -20.55 -0.68 7.66
C GLY A 185 -20.58 -2.20 7.86
N SER A 186 -20.88 -2.92 6.78
CA SER A 186 -21.10 -4.37 6.76
C SER A 186 -19.97 -5.09 6.00
N TRP A 187 -19.95 -6.42 6.02
CA TRP A 187 -18.90 -7.19 5.35
C TRP A 187 -18.79 -6.93 3.84
N TRP A 188 -19.89 -6.57 3.17
CA TRP A 188 -19.99 -6.29 1.73
C TRP A 188 -19.83 -4.81 1.36
N LEU A 189 -19.98 -3.91 2.34
CA LEU A 189 -19.88 -2.45 2.19
C LEU A 189 -19.17 -1.91 3.42
N ARG A 190 -17.87 -1.64 3.29
CA ARG A 190 -17.01 -1.34 4.43
C ARG A 190 -16.22 -0.06 4.22
N VAL A 191 -15.99 0.66 5.31
CA VAL A 191 -15.07 1.79 5.39
C VAL A 191 -14.09 1.55 6.54
N LYS A 192 -12.79 1.77 6.33
CA LYS A 192 -11.76 1.56 7.35
C LYS A 192 -11.08 2.87 7.71
N ALA A 193 -10.88 3.15 9.00
CA ALA A 193 -10.24 4.39 9.47
C ALA A 193 -8.81 4.56 8.92
N ASP A 194 -8.10 3.46 8.65
CA ASP A 194 -6.78 3.45 8.00
C ASP A 194 -6.75 4.18 6.64
N ASP A 195 -7.90 4.27 5.97
CA ASP A 195 -8.02 4.87 4.64
C ASP A 195 -8.32 6.37 4.67
N TYR A 196 -8.39 7.05 5.83
CA TYR A 196 -8.88 8.43 5.92
C TYR A 196 -7.92 9.35 6.69
N LEU A 197 -8.03 10.66 6.46
CA LEU A 197 -7.22 11.70 7.10
C LEU A 197 -5.71 11.41 6.98
N GLU A 198 -4.96 11.47 8.07
CA GLU A 198 -3.54 11.10 8.10
C GLU A 198 -3.38 9.58 7.87
N ARG A 199 -2.33 9.17 7.13
CA ARG A 199 -2.03 7.73 6.98
C ARG A 199 -1.53 7.18 8.31
N GLY A 200 -2.01 6.01 8.68
CA GLY A 200 -1.72 5.42 9.98
C GLY A 200 -2.77 5.74 11.02
N TYR A 201 -2.40 5.53 12.28
CA TYR A 201 -3.25 5.79 13.45
C TYR A 201 -4.62 5.10 13.41
N GLY A 202 -4.81 4.05 12.60
CA GLY A 202 -6.13 3.40 12.45
C GLY A 202 -6.64 2.78 13.75
N ALA A 203 -5.77 2.50 14.72
CA ALA A 203 -6.15 2.07 16.06
C ALA A 203 -6.94 3.13 16.84
N LEU A 204 -6.81 4.42 16.50
CA LEU A 204 -7.60 5.51 17.10
C LEU A 204 -9.04 5.58 16.55
N GLY A 205 -9.35 4.82 15.50
CA GLY A 205 -10.65 4.90 14.83
C GLY A 205 -10.85 6.19 14.02
N PHE A 206 -12.07 6.47 13.56
CA PHE A 206 -12.34 7.72 12.83
C PHE A 206 -12.38 8.92 13.77
N TYR A 207 -13.07 8.80 14.91
CA TYR A 207 -13.20 9.90 15.86
C TYR A 207 -11.84 10.36 16.40
N GLY A 208 -11.00 9.44 16.89
CA GLY A 208 -9.69 9.80 17.43
C GLY A 208 -8.76 10.40 16.36
N LYS A 209 -8.84 9.94 15.10
CA LYS A 209 -8.10 10.55 13.98
C LYS A 209 -8.63 11.93 13.61
N LEU A 210 -9.95 12.13 13.65
CA LEU A 210 -10.57 13.44 13.41
C LEU A 210 -10.14 14.44 14.48
N GLN A 211 -10.21 14.06 15.76
CA GLN A 211 -9.77 14.89 16.87
C GLN A 211 -8.29 15.26 16.74
N LEU A 212 -7.42 14.28 16.44
CA LEU A 212 -6.00 14.52 16.20
C LEU A 212 -5.77 15.51 15.06
N TYR A 213 -6.46 15.33 13.93
CA TYR A 213 -6.35 16.22 12.77
C TYR A 213 -6.84 17.65 13.09
N LEU A 214 -7.99 17.80 13.74
CA LEU A 214 -8.55 19.11 14.10
C LEU A 214 -7.63 19.86 15.07
N LYS A 215 -7.07 19.16 16.05
CA LYS A 215 -6.07 19.73 16.97
C LYS A 215 -4.80 20.16 16.26
N GLN A 216 -4.31 19.39 15.28
CA GLN A 216 -3.18 19.78 14.43
C GLN A 216 -3.50 21.01 13.56
N GLN A 217 -4.77 21.24 13.23
CA GLN A 217 -5.25 22.44 12.53
C GLN A 217 -5.62 23.60 13.49
N HIS A 218 -5.26 23.51 14.77
CA HIS A 218 -5.54 24.52 15.79
C HIS A 218 -7.04 24.76 16.06
N VAL A 219 -7.89 23.76 15.86
CA VAL A 219 -9.30 23.79 16.26
C VAL A 219 -9.43 23.23 17.68
N SER A 220 -10.14 23.92 18.57
CA SER A 220 -10.38 23.46 19.93
C SER A 220 -11.42 22.33 19.95
N ASP A 221 -11.27 21.38 20.89
CA ASP A 221 -12.25 20.31 21.08
C ASP A 221 -13.63 20.85 21.51
N SER A 222 -13.69 22.08 22.05
CA SER A 222 -14.94 22.79 22.35
C SER A 222 -15.69 23.30 21.11
N ASP A 223 -15.04 23.41 19.96
CA ASP A 223 -15.59 24.09 18.78
C ASP A 223 -16.42 23.17 17.88
N TRP A 224 -16.53 21.89 18.24
CA TRP A 224 -17.24 20.86 17.49
C TRP A 224 -17.77 19.79 18.44
N SER A 225 -18.75 19.00 17.98
CA SER A 225 -19.37 17.93 18.74
C SER A 225 -19.29 16.59 18.02
N TYR A 226 -19.63 16.56 16.73
CA TYR A 226 -19.54 15.35 15.92
C TYR A 226 -19.30 15.68 14.46
N ALA A 227 -18.95 14.66 13.67
CA ALA A 227 -18.89 14.78 12.23
C ALA A 227 -19.81 13.79 11.53
N TYR A 228 -20.17 14.09 10.29
CA TYR A 228 -20.83 13.15 9.38
C TYR A 228 -19.94 12.94 8.16
N LEU A 229 -19.45 11.72 7.99
CA LEU A 229 -18.58 11.33 6.88
C LEU A 229 -19.40 10.82 5.71
N VAL A 230 -19.36 11.53 4.58
CA VAL A 230 -19.91 11.07 3.30
C VAL A 230 -18.77 10.62 2.39
N THR A 231 -18.76 9.32 2.07
CA THR A 231 -17.63 8.69 1.39
C THR A 231 -18.00 7.44 0.59
N ALA A 232 -17.21 7.14 -0.44
CA ALA A 232 -17.43 5.97 -1.27
C ALA A 232 -16.92 4.72 -0.53
N PRO A 233 -17.76 3.69 -0.32
CA PRO A 233 -17.37 2.52 0.44
C PRO A 233 -16.51 1.56 -0.39
N ARG A 234 -15.83 0.63 0.29
CA ARG A 234 -15.23 -0.55 -0.33
C ARG A 234 -16.31 -1.58 -0.63
N PHE A 235 -16.32 -2.06 -1.88
CA PHE A 235 -17.10 -3.22 -2.31
C PHE A 235 -16.17 -4.42 -2.42
N PHE A 236 -16.45 -5.46 -1.62
CA PHE A 236 -15.63 -6.68 -1.56
C PHE A 236 -14.12 -6.40 -1.45
N GLY A 237 -13.75 -5.39 -0.64
CA GLY A 237 -12.36 -4.98 -0.40
C GLY A 237 -11.79 -3.95 -1.39
N TYR A 238 -12.38 -3.77 -2.57
CA TYR A 238 -11.95 -2.78 -3.56
C TYR A 238 -12.64 -1.43 -3.35
N ALA A 239 -11.87 -0.34 -3.32
CA ALA A 239 -12.39 1.02 -3.40
C ALA A 239 -11.49 1.90 -4.27
N PHE A 240 -12.13 2.78 -5.03
CA PHE A 240 -11.51 3.98 -5.56
C PHE A 240 -12.35 5.18 -5.16
N ASN A 241 -11.84 5.98 -4.23
CA ASN A 241 -12.56 7.10 -3.64
C ASN A 241 -11.81 8.42 -3.91
N PRO A 242 -12.25 9.25 -4.89
CA PRO A 242 -11.58 10.48 -5.25
C PRO A 242 -11.81 11.62 -4.25
N VAL A 243 -12.92 11.59 -3.50
CA VAL A 243 -13.22 12.64 -2.51
C VAL A 243 -14.16 12.14 -1.40
N SER A 244 -13.83 12.48 -0.16
CA SER A 244 -14.70 12.35 1.01
C SER A 244 -15.03 13.71 1.61
N PHE A 245 -16.24 13.83 2.13
CA PHE A 245 -16.73 15.04 2.77
C PHE A 245 -17.04 14.76 4.22
N TRP A 246 -16.41 15.50 5.13
CA TRP A 246 -16.74 15.50 6.54
C TRP A 246 -17.50 16.77 6.86
N TYR A 247 -18.75 16.63 7.30
CA TYR A 247 -19.56 17.73 7.80
C TYR A 247 -19.37 17.81 9.30
N ILE A 248 -18.79 18.88 9.82
CA ILE A 248 -18.48 19.02 11.24
C ILE A 248 -19.51 19.94 11.88
N TYR A 249 -20.17 19.42 12.90
CA TYR A 249 -21.22 20.12 13.63
C TYR A 249 -20.73 20.53 15.01
N ASP A 250 -21.20 21.66 15.51
CA ASP A 250 -21.05 22.06 16.91
C ASP A 250 -22.14 21.43 17.80
N GLN A 251 -22.14 21.82 19.08
CA GLN A 251 -23.10 21.34 20.08
C GLN A 251 -24.55 21.77 19.77
N ASP A 252 -24.73 22.86 19.03
CA ASP A 252 -26.03 23.39 18.61
C ASP A 252 -26.51 22.82 17.26
N HIS A 253 -25.87 21.74 16.80
CA HIS A 253 -26.12 21.11 15.50
C HIS A 253 -25.92 22.04 14.29
N GLN A 254 -25.08 23.06 14.41
CA GLN A 254 -24.74 23.95 13.30
C GLN A 254 -23.54 23.42 12.53
N LEU A 255 -23.66 23.41 11.20
CA LEU A 255 -22.55 23.08 10.32
C LEU A 255 -21.53 24.23 10.33
N THR A 256 -20.49 24.09 11.17
CA THR A 256 -19.48 25.14 11.36
C THR A 256 -18.28 24.96 10.43
N LYS A 257 -17.88 23.71 10.15
CA LYS A 257 -16.68 23.38 9.38
C LYS A 257 -16.93 22.20 8.44
N MET A 258 -16.12 22.11 7.39
CA MET A 258 -16.09 20.93 6.52
C MET A 258 -14.65 20.49 6.27
N ILE A 259 -14.41 19.17 6.23
CA ILE A 259 -13.15 18.62 5.71
C ILE A 259 -13.40 18.01 4.33
N LEU A 260 -12.60 18.41 3.35
CA LEU A 260 -12.54 17.77 2.04
C LEU A 260 -11.26 16.96 1.93
N GLU A 261 -11.40 15.64 1.94
CA GLU A 261 -10.30 14.73 1.66
C GLU A 261 -10.29 14.42 0.16
N VAL A 262 -9.32 14.97 -0.57
CA VAL A 262 -9.19 14.77 -2.01
C VAL A 262 -8.06 13.79 -2.29
N ASN A 263 -8.39 12.68 -2.96
CA ASN A 263 -7.45 11.66 -3.37
C ASN A 263 -7.24 11.71 -4.89
N ASN A 264 -6.02 11.40 -5.36
CA ASN A 264 -5.75 11.30 -6.80
C ASN A 264 -5.44 9.86 -7.25
N THR A 265 -5.33 9.65 -8.56
CA THR A 265 -5.04 8.33 -9.15
C THR A 265 -3.62 7.83 -8.89
N PHE A 266 -2.75 8.64 -8.27
CA PHE A 266 -1.39 8.27 -7.87
C PHE A 266 -1.33 7.76 -6.42
N GLY A 267 -2.48 7.68 -5.75
CA GLY A 267 -2.55 7.27 -4.35
C GLY A 267 -2.14 8.37 -3.39
N GLU A 268 -2.04 9.62 -3.81
CA GLU A 268 -1.75 10.76 -2.94
C GLU A 268 -3.06 11.36 -2.40
N ARG A 269 -2.95 12.10 -1.29
CA ARG A 269 -4.09 12.71 -0.60
C ARG A 269 -3.79 14.15 -0.20
N ARG A 270 -4.81 15.00 -0.27
CA ARG A 270 -4.81 16.33 0.35
C ARG A 270 -6.07 16.51 1.17
N VAL A 271 -5.90 16.83 2.45
CA VAL A 271 -7.00 17.07 3.39
C VAL A 271 -7.13 18.58 3.59
N TYR A 272 -8.26 19.17 3.20
CA TYR A 272 -8.55 20.60 3.38
C TYR A 272 -9.58 20.79 4.49
N LEU A 273 -9.21 21.53 5.54
CA LEU A 273 -10.18 22.07 6.51
C LEU A 273 -10.73 23.39 5.96
N LEU A 274 -12.05 23.50 5.90
CA LEU A 274 -12.78 24.66 5.43
C LEU A 274 -13.64 25.21 6.56
N GLU A 275 -13.69 26.52 6.69
CA GLU A 275 -14.55 27.19 7.66
C GLU A 275 -15.82 27.72 6.98
N GLY A 276 -16.95 27.59 7.68
CA GLY A 276 -18.23 28.02 7.14
C GLY A 276 -18.39 29.52 7.18
N SER A 277 -18.05 30.20 6.09
CA SER A 277 -18.52 31.57 5.89
C SER A 277 -20.05 31.55 5.81
N GLY A 278 -20.74 32.35 6.63
CA GLY A 278 -22.07 32.82 6.22
C GLY A 278 -21.95 33.48 4.84
N PRO A 279 -23.03 33.57 4.04
CA PRO A 279 -22.94 34.01 2.66
C PRO A 279 -22.10 35.28 2.57
N LEU A 280 -20.99 35.22 1.81
CA LEU A 280 -20.18 36.39 1.50
C LEU A 280 -21.11 37.44 0.91
N GLN A 281 -21.38 38.51 1.68
CA GLN A 281 -21.96 39.72 1.13
C GLN A 281 -20.96 40.24 0.11
N THR A 282 -21.24 39.99 -1.16
CA THR A 282 -20.63 40.74 -2.25
C THR A 282 -21.24 42.14 -2.16
N PRO A 283 -20.44 43.23 -2.11
CA PRO A 283 -21.00 44.56 -2.22
C PRO A 283 -21.66 44.66 -3.60
N GLY A 284 -23.00 44.67 -3.65
CA GLY A 284 -23.77 44.97 -4.86
C GLY A 284 -24.57 43.83 -5.52
N SER A 285 -25.04 42.82 -4.80
CA SER A 285 -26.04 41.88 -5.38
C SER A 285 -27.27 41.75 -4.48
N SER A 286 -28.23 42.64 -4.72
CA SER A 286 -29.61 42.53 -4.23
C SER A 286 -30.34 41.43 -5.01
N VAL A 287 -30.39 40.22 -4.46
CA VAL A 287 -31.40 39.23 -4.85
C VAL A 287 -32.13 38.84 -3.57
N PHE A 288 -33.41 39.22 -3.53
CA PHE A 288 -34.34 38.84 -2.48
C PHE A 288 -34.51 37.31 -2.49
N GLU A 289 -34.04 36.63 -1.45
CA GLU A 289 -34.56 35.29 -1.10
C GLU A 289 -35.82 35.51 -0.25
N GLU A 290 -36.95 34.97 -0.69
CA GLU A 290 -38.21 35.01 0.07
C GLU A 290 -38.07 34.26 1.41
N PRO A 291 -38.66 34.79 2.50
CA PRO A 291 -38.61 34.16 3.81
C PRO A 291 -39.65 33.03 3.88
N GLY A 292 -39.23 31.81 3.50
CA GLY A 292 -39.84 30.60 4.06
C GLY A 292 -39.57 30.54 5.58
N PRO A 293 -40.34 29.76 6.37
CA PRO A 293 -40.21 29.73 7.82
C PRO A 293 -38.92 29.02 8.24
N LEU A 294 -37.80 29.74 8.16
CA LEU A 294 -36.51 29.33 8.70
C LEU A 294 -36.50 29.72 10.17
N VAL A 295 -36.47 28.72 11.05
CA VAL A 295 -36.08 28.91 12.45
C VAL A 295 -34.71 29.60 12.45
N ALA A 296 -34.63 30.73 13.14
CA ALA A 296 -33.45 31.58 13.17
C ALA A 296 -32.20 30.78 13.59
N GLY A 297 -31.21 30.67 12.69
CA GLY A 297 -29.85 30.22 13.02
C GLY A 297 -29.22 29.17 12.10
N ALA A 298 -30.01 28.31 11.44
CA ALA A 298 -29.45 27.19 10.67
C ALA A 298 -28.95 27.58 9.27
N LYS A 299 -27.63 27.57 9.05
CA LYS A 299 -27.04 27.75 7.71
C LYS A 299 -27.44 26.57 6.81
N SER A 300 -28.35 26.81 5.86
CA SER A 300 -28.78 25.79 4.88
C SER A 300 -27.67 25.44 3.86
N ARG A 301 -26.69 26.33 3.68
CA ARG A 301 -25.61 26.21 2.69
C ARG A 301 -24.26 26.57 3.31
N PHE A 302 -23.24 25.84 2.90
CA PHE A 302 -21.85 26.05 3.26
C PHE A 302 -21.07 26.47 2.01
N THR A 303 -20.33 27.57 2.09
CA THR A 303 -19.50 28.06 0.98
C THR A 303 -18.12 28.44 1.46
N HIS A 304 -17.10 28.10 0.67
CA HIS A 304 -15.72 28.47 0.95
C HIS A 304 -14.88 28.53 -0.33
N VAL A 305 -13.82 29.35 -0.34
CA VAL A 305 -12.86 29.47 -1.45
C VAL A 305 -11.45 29.29 -0.90
N TRP A 306 -10.64 28.46 -1.55
CA TRP A 306 -9.25 28.22 -1.11
C TRP A 306 -8.32 27.97 -2.29
N MET A 307 -7.02 28.19 -2.07
CA MET A 307 -6.02 27.97 -3.10
C MET A 307 -5.87 26.49 -3.43
N LYS A 308 -5.73 26.18 -4.73
CA LYS A 308 -5.39 24.84 -5.18
C LYS A 308 -3.88 24.63 -5.02
N ASP A 309 -3.50 23.59 -4.30
CA ASP A 309 -2.11 23.17 -4.11
C ASP A 309 -1.89 21.68 -4.45
N PHE A 310 -2.95 20.99 -4.90
CA PHE A 310 -2.91 19.55 -5.14
C PHE A 310 -3.07 19.18 -6.63
N HIS A 311 -2.36 18.14 -7.08
CA HIS A 311 -2.41 17.66 -8.47
C HIS A 311 -3.39 16.49 -8.60
N VAL A 312 -4.59 16.77 -9.12
CA VAL A 312 -5.67 15.78 -9.26
C VAL A 312 -5.80 15.25 -10.70
N SER A 313 -5.33 15.99 -11.70
CA SER A 313 -5.53 15.64 -13.11
C SER A 313 -4.37 16.14 -13.97
N PRO A 314 -3.93 15.35 -14.98
CA PRO A 314 -2.90 15.78 -15.93
C PRO A 314 -3.35 16.97 -16.78
N PHE A 315 -4.64 17.30 -16.84
CA PHE A 315 -5.16 18.44 -17.62
C PHE A 315 -5.34 19.71 -16.79
N SER A 316 -4.76 19.75 -15.58
CA SER A 316 -4.84 20.88 -14.65
C SER A 316 -3.56 21.04 -13.84
N SER A 317 -2.89 22.19 -13.99
CA SER A 317 -1.80 22.62 -13.10
C SER A 317 -2.25 22.75 -11.65
N ARG A 318 -1.30 22.81 -10.70
CA ARG A 318 -1.61 23.17 -9.29
C ARG A 318 -2.16 24.59 -9.13
N LYS A 319 -1.85 25.53 -10.03
CA LYS A 319 -2.33 26.93 -9.96
C LYS A 319 -3.86 27.08 -10.02
N GLY A 320 -4.38 28.10 -9.33
CA GLY A 320 -5.79 28.49 -9.29
C GLY A 320 -6.38 28.34 -7.89
N PHE A 321 -7.69 28.34 -7.80
CA PHE A 321 -8.42 28.16 -6.55
C PHE A 321 -9.67 27.32 -6.75
N TYR A 322 -10.09 26.67 -5.68
CA TYR A 322 -11.34 25.95 -5.59
C TYR A 322 -12.39 26.81 -4.90
N ALA A 323 -13.63 26.70 -5.34
CA ALA A 323 -14.80 27.23 -4.66
C ALA A 323 -15.78 26.09 -4.39
N LEU A 324 -16.15 25.90 -3.13
CA LEU A 324 -17.16 24.93 -2.69
C LEU A 324 -18.50 25.63 -2.48
N LYS A 325 -19.56 24.98 -2.96
CA LYS A 325 -20.94 25.20 -2.52
C LYS A 325 -21.50 23.85 -2.10
N ALA A 326 -21.72 23.67 -0.80
CA ALA A 326 -22.25 22.44 -0.22
C ALA A 326 -23.58 22.73 0.46
N ARG A 327 -24.52 21.79 0.37
CA ARG A 327 -25.77 21.82 1.13
C ARG A 327 -25.53 21.20 2.51
N ASN A 328 -26.12 21.77 3.56
CA ASN A 328 -26.17 21.11 4.86
C ASN A 328 -27.14 19.91 4.76
N PRO A 329 -26.67 18.66 4.91
CA PRO A 329 -27.54 17.49 4.82
C PRO A 329 -28.51 17.35 5.99
N PHE A 330 -28.23 18.00 7.13
CA PHE A 330 -29.06 17.97 8.33
C PHE A 330 -29.31 19.40 8.83
N PRO A 331 -30.16 20.18 8.14
CA PRO A 331 -30.46 21.55 8.53
C PRO A 331 -31.33 21.64 9.80
N PHE A 332 -32.05 20.56 10.14
CA PHE A 332 -32.93 20.47 11.31
C PHE A 332 -32.77 19.09 11.98
N SER A 333 -33.02 18.99 13.29
CA SER A 333 -33.02 17.72 14.02
C SER A 333 -34.45 17.26 14.32
N PRO A 334 -34.83 15.99 14.04
CA PRO A 334 -34.15 14.96 13.27
C PRO A 334 -34.57 14.99 11.80
N HIS A 335 -33.68 15.38 10.88
CA HIS A 335 -33.94 15.27 9.43
C HIS A 335 -33.65 13.83 8.95
N ASP A 336 -34.69 13.03 8.75
CA ASP A 336 -34.60 11.60 8.40
C ASP A 336 -34.13 11.31 6.95
N ARG A 337 -34.00 12.35 6.11
CA ARG A 337 -33.63 12.19 4.69
C ARG A 337 -32.48 13.12 4.30
N PRO A 338 -31.22 12.71 4.51
CA PRO A 338 -30.08 13.51 4.09
C PRO A 338 -30.02 13.69 2.57
N GLU A 339 -29.96 14.94 2.13
CA GLU A 339 -29.70 15.29 0.73
C GLU A 339 -28.28 15.85 0.60
N ILE A 340 -27.43 15.14 -0.15
CA ILE A 340 -26.10 15.61 -0.48
C ILE A 340 -26.18 16.41 -1.78
N ASP A 341 -25.65 17.63 -1.77
CA ASP A 341 -25.41 18.41 -2.99
C ASP A 341 -24.18 19.28 -2.81
N ASN A 342 -23.05 18.78 -3.32
CA ASN A 342 -21.75 19.41 -3.22
C ASN A 342 -21.23 19.75 -4.61
N THR A 343 -20.96 21.04 -4.83
CA THR A 343 -20.38 21.55 -6.06
C THR A 343 -19.02 22.17 -5.79
N ILE A 344 -17.97 21.62 -6.40
CA ILE A 344 -16.61 22.15 -6.38
C ILE A 344 -16.30 22.75 -7.75
N THR A 345 -15.97 24.04 -7.78
CA THR A 345 -15.56 24.73 -9.00
C THR A 345 -14.07 25.04 -8.94
N LEU A 346 -13.32 24.50 -9.90
CA LEU A 346 -11.94 24.91 -10.17
C LEU A 346 -11.94 26.19 -10.99
N LYS A 347 -11.39 27.25 -10.43
CA LYS A 347 -11.20 28.55 -11.08
C LYS A 347 -9.73 28.78 -11.45
N SER A 348 -9.51 29.52 -12.52
CA SER A 348 -8.18 29.96 -12.95
C SER A 348 -7.63 31.04 -12.01
N SER A 349 -6.34 31.36 -12.10
CA SER A 349 -5.77 32.51 -11.38
C SER A 349 -6.37 33.86 -11.80
N LYS A 350 -7.06 33.92 -12.95
CA LYS A 350 -7.83 35.08 -13.44
C LYS A 350 -9.33 34.94 -13.16
N ASP A 351 -9.71 34.13 -12.16
CA ASP A 351 -11.10 33.87 -11.73
C ASP A 351 -12.05 33.19 -12.75
N TYR A 352 -11.59 32.85 -13.96
CA TYR A 352 -12.43 32.07 -14.89
C TYR A 352 -12.71 30.65 -14.39
N ALA A 353 -13.98 30.24 -14.38
CA ALA A 353 -14.38 28.85 -14.09
C ALA A 353 -13.85 27.89 -15.16
N LYS A 354 -13.02 26.93 -14.75
CA LYS A 354 -12.40 25.94 -15.64
C LYS A 354 -13.13 24.61 -15.64
N VAL A 355 -13.41 24.08 -14.44
CA VAL A 355 -14.06 22.78 -14.26
C VAL A 355 -15.04 22.89 -13.10
N VAL A 356 -16.25 22.40 -13.28
CA VAL A 356 -17.27 22.26 -12.24
C VAL A 356 -17.47 20.77 -12.01
N ALA A 357 -17.29 20.31 -10.77
CA ALA A 357 -17.59 18.96 -10.33
C ALA A 357 -18.74 19.02 -9.32
N ARG A 358 -19.84 18.32 -9.60
CA ARG A 358 -21.01 18.24 -8.71
C ARG A 358 -21.26 16.81 -8.31
N LEU A 359 -21.47 16.57 -7.03
CA LEU A 359 -21.94 15.32 -6.45
C LEU A 359 -23.29 15.61 -5.80
N HIS A 360 -24.35 14.94 -6.25
CA HIS A 360 -25.68 15.10 -5.66
C HIS A 360 -26.39 13.76 -5.49
N SER A 361 -27.24 13.65 -4.47
CA SER A 361 -28.13 12.51 -4.27
C SER A 361 -29.20 12.47 -5.36
N THR A 362 -29.50 11.28 -5.90
CA THR A 362 -30.53 11.09 -6.95
C THR A 362 -31.81 10.46 -6.46
N GLY A 363 -31.84 9.95 -5.22
CA GLY A 363 -33.01 9.30 -4.64
C GLY A 363 -32.92 9.22 -3.12
N SER A 364 -33.91 8.55 -2.52
CA SER A 364 -34.00 8.38 -1.06
C SER A 364 -32.78 7.64 -0.50
N SER A 365 -32.30 8.12 0.65
CA SER A 365 -31.30 7.40 1.45
C SER A 365 -31.84 6.04 1.90
N LEU A 366 -30.99 5.02 1.83
CA LEU A 366 -31.33 3.67 2.30
C LEU A 366 -30.66 3.42 3.66
N ASP A 367 -31.41 2.87 4.60
CA ASP A 367 -30.85 2.43 5.90
C ASP A 367 -30.29 1.00 5.75
N PRO A 368 -28.97 0.78 5.92
CA PRO A 368 -28.36 -0.54 5.84
C PRO A 368 -29.03 -1.58 6.75
N ASN A 369 -29.51 -1.17 7.91
CA ASN A 369 -30.08 -2.06 8.92
C ASN A 369 -31.51 -2.50 8.57
N GLN A 370 -32.19 -1.78 7.67
CA GLN A 370 -33.57 -2.05 7.28
C GLN A 370 -33.69 -2.84 5.96
N LEU A 371 -32.59 -3.02 5.21
CA LEU A 371 -32.62 -3.70 3.91
C LEU A 371 -32.99 -5.18 3.99
N GLY A 372 -32.69 -5.85 5.12
CA GLY A 372 -32.81 -7.31 5.24
C GLY A 372 -31.95 -8.07 4.21
N VAL A 373 -32.08 -9.39 4.15
CA VAL A 373 -31.27 -10.23 3.22
C VAL A 373 -31.64 -9.98 1.76
N PHE A 374 -32.95 -10.00 1.44
CA PHE A 374 -33.42 -9.83 0.06
C PHE A 374 -33.18 -8.42 -0.49
N GLY A 375 -33.39 -7.38 0.32
CA GLY A 375 -33.08 -6.01 -0.08
C GLY A 375 -31.58 -5.80 -0.28
N THR A 376 -30.75 -6.41 0.57
CA THR A 376 -29.29 -6.41 0.39
C THR A 376 -28.89 -7.11 -0.92
N LEU A 377 -29.45 -8.28 -1.23
CA LEU A 377 -29.15 -8.99 -2.47
C LEU A 377 -29.55 -8.17 -3.71
N ARG A 378 -30.75 -7.58 -3.70
CA ARG A 378 -31.23 -6.70 -4.78
C ARG A 378 -30.33 -5.47 -4.95
N PHE A 379 -29.91 -4.86 -3.84
CA PHE A 379 -28.98 -3.75 -3.85
C PHE A 379 -27.63 -4.13 -4.46
N LEU A 380 -27.05 -5.24 -4.00
CA LEU A 380 -25.79 -5.77 -4.51
C LEU A 380 -25.86 -6.02 -6.01
N LEU A 381 -26.87 -6.75 -6.49
CA LEU A 381 -27.05 -7.01 -7.93
C LEU A 381 -27.16 -5.74 -8.78
N SER A 382 -27.68 -4.64 -8.20
CA SER A 382 -27.84 -3.37 -8.90
C SER A 382 -26.56 -2.50 -8.88
N TRP A 383 -25.78 -2.55 -7.80
CA TRP A 383 -24.70 -1.59 -7.53
C TRP A 383 -23.28 -2.16 -7.48
N TRP A 384 -23.11 -3.49 -7.42
CA TRP A 384 -21.79 -4.15 -7.27
C TRP A 384 -20.75 -3.70 -8.31
N TRP A 385 -21.19 -3.45 -9.54
CA TRP A 385 -20.33 -3.09 -10.67
C TRP A 385 -19.88 -1.62 -10.65
N VAL A 386 -20.61 -0.72 -9.98
CA VAL A 386 -20.39 0.74 -10.07
C VAL A 386 -19.00 1.14 -9.55
N GLY A 387 -18.59 0.58 -8.40
CA GLY A 387 -17.25 0.80 -7.86
C GLY A 387 -16.14 0.32 -8.79
N LEU A 388 -16.29 -0.91 -9.34
CA LEU A 388 -15.30 -1.55 -10.22
C LEU A 388 -15.10 -0.80 -11.54
N VAL A 389 -16.16 -0.21 -12.11
CA VAL A 389 -16.05 0.54 -13.37
C VAL A 389 -15.61 1.99 -13.20
N THR A 390 -15.46 2.49 -11.98
CA THR A 390 -15.12 3.91 -11.73
C THR A 390 -13.75 4.26 -12.32
N PHE A 391 -12.71 3.46 -12.06
CA PHE A 391 -11.38 3.70 -12.62
C PHE A 391 -11.32 3.54 -14.15
N PRO A 392 -11.89 2.47 -14.75
CA PRO A 392 -12.05 2.38 -16.21
C PRO A 392 -12.76 3.59 -16.85
N ARG A 393 -13.79 4.14 -16.20
CA ARG A 393 -14.46 5.36 -16.66
C ARG A 393 -13.51 6.56 -16.65
N ILE A 394 -12.69 6.72 -15.61
CA ILE A 394 -11.68 7.79 -15.53
C ILE A 394 -10.68 7.67 -16.68
N LEU A 395 -10.19 6.47 -16.98
CA LEU A 395 -9.27 6.25 -18.09
C LEU A 395 -9.92 6.59 -19.44
N LYS A 396 -11.17 6.15 -19.66
CA LYS A 396 -11.95 6.48 -20.87
C LYS A 396 -12.08 8.00 -21.07
N GLN A 397 -12.40 8.75 -20.02
CA GLN A 397 -12.50 10.21 -20.12
C GLN A 397 -11.14 10.87 -20.33
N THR A 398 -10.07 10.34 -19.71
CA THR A 398 -8.71 10.83 -19.88
C THR A 398 -8.26 10.70 -21.34
N ILE A 399 -8.51 9.56 -21.99
CA ILE A 399 -8.21 9.34 -23.41
C ILE A 399 -8.98 10.33 -24.29
N LYS A 400 -10.28 10.55 -24.02
CA LYS A 400 -11.11 11.54 -24.74
C LYS A 400 -10.63 12.98 -24.57
N LEU A 401 -10.08 13.33 -23.40
CA LEU A 401 -9.51 14.65 -23.15
C LEU A 401 -8.15 14.82 -23.82
N HIS A 402 -7.35 13.76 -23.87
CA HIS A 402 -6.07 13.74 -24.56
C HIS A 402 -6.26 13.89 -26.08
N SER A 403 -7.22 13.18 -26.68
CA SER A 403 -7.54 13.32 -28.12
C SER A 403 -8.05 14.71 -28.51
N LYS A 404 -8.50 15.50 -27.52
CA LYS A 404 -8.83 16.92 -27.71
C LYS A 404 -7.60 17.83 -27.66
N ASN A 405 -6.36 17.34 -27.69
CA ASN A 405 -5.14 18.16 -27.66
C ASN A 405 -5.12 19.16 -26.49
N LEU A 406 -5.57 18.72 -25.31
CA LEU A 406 -5.45 19.52 -24.09
C LEU A 406 -4.03 19.45 -23.57
N ARG A 407 -3.50 20.60 -23.12
CA ARG A 407 -2.19 20.65 -22.47
C ARG A 407 -2.14 19.69 -21.28
N THR A 408 -1.20 18.77 -21.33
CA THR A 408 -0.88 17.84 -20.26
C THR A 408 0.20 18.42 -19.35
N TRP A 409 0.06 18.15 -18.07
CA TRP A 409 1.00 18.50 -17.01
C TRP A 409 1.52 17.20 -16.44
N VAL A 410 2.84 17.10 -16.29
CA VAL A 410 3.47 15.96 -15.61
C VAL A 410 3.11 16.04 -14.12
N ARG A 411 2.92 14.89 -13.46
CA ARG A 411 2.67 14.85 -12.01
C ARG A 411 3.88 15.44 -11.27
N PRO A 412 3.73 16.53 -10.49
CA PRO A 412 4.76 16.99 -9.57
C PRO A 412 4.75 16.14 -8.29
N GLU A 413 5.86 16.11 -7.56
CA GLU A 413 5.89 15.56 -6.21
C GLU A 413 4.98 16.35 -5.25
N VAL A 414 4.52 15.64 -4.22
CA VAL A 414 3.58 16.15 -3.21
C VAL A 414 4.22 17.24 -2.36
N LEU A 415 3.40 18.22 -1.95
CA LEU A 415 3.83 19.26 -1.02
C LEU A 415 3.76 18.77 0.42
N SER A 416 4.39 19.48 1.35
CA SER A 416 4.33 19.18 2.79
C SER A 416 2.92 19.27 3.40
N SER A 417 2.00 19.96 2.73
CA SER A 417 0.57 20.01 3.08
C SER A 417 -0.23 18.78 2.60
N SER A 418 0.38 17.92 1.79
CA SER A 418 -0.22 16.74 1.18
C SER A 418 0.45 15.47 1.69
N ILE A 419 -0.24 14.35 1.53
CA ILE A 419 0.21 13.03 1.94
C ILE A 419 0.58 12.24 0.68
N GLY A 420 1.80 11.70 0.66
CA GLY A 420 2.29 10.86 -0.44
C GLY A 420 1.52 9.55 -0.63
N ARG A 421 1.92 8.83 -1.68
CA ARG A 421 1.42 7.47 -1.96
C ARG A 421 1.80 6.48 -0.86
N SER A 422 1.11 5.35 -0.81
CA SER A 422 1.52 4.24 0.04
C SER A 422 2.92 3.73 -0.36
N PRO A 423 3.74 3.33 0.61
CA PRO A 423 5.08 2.81 0.36
C PRO A 423 5.03 1.40 -0.24
N THR A 424 6.04 1.08 -1.04
CA THR A 424 6.30 -0.29 -1.47
C THR A 424 6.99 -1.10 -0.37
N SER A 425 7.01 -2.43 -0.49
CA SER A 425 7.73 -3.31 0.44
C SER A 425 9.22 -2.97 0.56
N SER A 426 9.86 -2.59 -0.55
CA SER A 426 11.26 -2.18 -0.55
C SER A 426 11.47 -0.86 0.20
N GLU A 427 10.57 0.11 0.04
CA GLU A 427 10.65 1.40 0.74
C GLU A 427 10.41 1.26 2.24
N ILE A 428 9.55 0.34 2.68
CA ILE A 428 9.36 0.02 4.12
C ILE A 428 10.67 -0.52 4.72
N VAL A 429 11.33 -1.45 4.03
CA VAL A 429 12.63 -2.00 4.49
C VAL A 429 13.69 -0.90 4.52
N LEU A 430 13.80 -0.10 3.46
CA LEU A 430 14.78 0.98 3.36
C LEU A 430 14.52 2.10 4.37
N GLN A 431 13.28 2.40 4.71
CA GLN A 431 12.96 3.36 5.76
C GLN A 431 13.55 2.91 7.11
N LYS A 432 13.36 1.65 7.49
CA LYS A 432 13.85 1.13 8.77
C LYS A 432 15.37 1.28 8.87
N ILE A 433 16.06 0.92 7.79
CA ILE A 433 17.51 1.03 7.69
C ILE A 433 17.95 2.50 7.69
N PHE A 434 17.20 3.39 7.04
CA PHE A 434 17.47 4.81 7.05
C PHE A 434 17.31 5.41 8.46
N TYR A 435 16.30 4.99 9.22
CA TYR A 435 16.16 5.37 10.63
C TYR A 435 17.37 4.93 11.45
N ASP A 436 17.80 3.67 11.32
CA ASP A 436 18.96 3.14 12.03
C ASP A 436 20.27 3.84 11.61
N TYR A 437 20.38 4.23 10.33
CA TYR A 437 21.49 5.02 9.82
C TYR A 437 21.54 6.43 10.43
N LEU A 438 20.40 7.13 10.53
CA LEU A 438 20.33 8.42 11.22
C LEU A 438 20.70 8.30 12.70
N LEU A 439 20.23 7.25 13.38
CA LEU A 439 20.59 6.96 14.76
C LEU A 439 22.11 6.76 14.91
N HIS A 440 22.71 6.00 13.99
CA HIS A 440 24.16 5.79 13.96
C HIS A 440 24.95 7.08 13.72
N LEU A 441 24.49 7.95 12.82
CA LEU A 441 25.11 9.25 12.58
C LEU A 441 25.13 10.10 13.85
N ILE A 442 24.00 10.21 14.55
CA ILE A 442 23.92 11.02 15.78
C ILE A 442 24.81 10.45 16.89
N HIS A 443 24.84 9.12 17.07
CA HIS A 443 25.67 8.50 18.10
C HIS A 443 27.18 8.73 17.90
N GLY A 444 27.62 8.99 16.67
CA GLY A 444 29.02 9.29 16.34
C GLY A 444 29.42 10.77 16.49
N LYS A 445 28.51 11.64 16.93
CA LYS A 445 28.75 13.08 17.06
C LYS A 445 29.01 13.50 18.50
N GLU A 446 29.90 14.46 18.68
CA GLU A 446 30.11 15.09 19.99
C GLU A 446 28.96 16.03 20.39
N CYS A 447 28.20 16.45 19.39
CA CYS A 447 27.11 17.40 19.45
C CYS A 447 25.74 16.75 19.68
N ASP A 448 24.92 17.30 20.56
CA ASP A 448 23.56 16.81 20.81
C ASP A 448 22.59 17.22 19.69
N PHE A 449 21.91 16.22 19.12
CA PHE A 449 20.81 16.35 18.16
C PHE A 449 19.50 15.77 18.69
N ARG A 450 18.40 16.41 18.29
CA ARG A 450 17.03 15.87 18.35
C ARG A 450 16.39 15.93 16.97
N ILE A 451 16.33 14.80 16.29
CA ILE A 451 15.69 14.69 14.97
C ILE A 451 14.23 14.28 15.12
N THR A 452 13.31 15.10 14.61
CA THR A 452 11.92 14.70 14.42
C THR A 452 11.75 14.25 12.96
N LEU A 453 11.61 12.95 12.75
CA LEU A 453 11.44 12.33 11.46
C LEU A 453 9.96 12.06 11.18
N TYR A 454 9.40 12.75 10.19
CA TYR A 454 8.08 12.42 9.64
C TYR A 454 8.27 11.45 8.48
N THR A 455 7.70 10.27 8.62
CA THR A 455 7.88 9.19 7.65
C THR A 455 6.68 9.13 6.71
N ALA A 456 6.90 8.61 5.51
CA ALA A 456 5.81 8.30 4.59
C ALA A 456 5.21 6.90 4.84
N ILE A 457 5.53 6.26 5.97
CA ILE A 457 5.06 4.91 6.31
C ILE A 457 3.92 4.99 7.33
N PRO A 458 2.73 4.42 7.03
CA PRO A 458 1.55 4.53 7.87
C PRO A 458 1.73 4.04 9.31
N ASP A 459 2.51 2.99 9.55
CA ASP A 459 2.60 2.39 10.89
C ASP A 459 3.39 3.25 11.89
N TYR A 460 4.28 4.12 11.39
CA TYR A 460 5.16 4.96 12.20
C TYR A 460 5.32 6.35 11.55
N PRO A 461 4.22 7.12 11.45
CA PRO A 461 4.19 8.38 10.69
C PRO A 461 5.09 9.47 11.29
N LYS A 462 5.40 9.38 12.59
CA LYS A 462 6.31 10.28 13.30
C LYS A 462 7.24 9.49 14.23
N GLN A 463 8.54 9.75 14.13
CA GLN A 463 9.57 9.16 14.97
C GLN A 463 10.50 10.25 15.52
N ILE A 464 10.98 10.09 16.74
CA ILE A 464 11.90 11.03 17.38
C ILE A 464 13.21 10.28 17.64
N ILE A 465 14.31 10.82 17.11
CA ILE A 465 15.67 10.31 17.29
C ILE A 465 16.42 11.32 18.13
N VAL A 466 16.91 10.92 19.28
CA VAL A 466 17.65 11.79 20.21
C VAL A 466 19.03 11.22 20.48
N THR A 467 19.98 12.11 20.73
CA THR A 467 21.30 11.73 21.22
C THR A 467 21.14 11.13 22.62
N VAL A 468 21.80 10.00 22.89
CA VAL A 468 21.78 9.40 24.22
C VAL A 468 22.55 10.32 25.16
N HIS A 469 21.84 10.93 26.12
CA HIS A 469 22.42 11.87 27.07
C HIS A 469 23.58 11.23 27.85
N GLN A 470 24.79 11.79 27.72
CA GLN A 470 25.93 11.44 28.56
C GLN A 470 25.93 12.37 29.78
N ARG A 471 25.85 11.79 30.99
CA ARG A 471 25.89 12.54 32.25
C ARG A 471 27.11 13.48 32.28
N GLY A 472 26.86 14.76 32.54
CA GLY A 472 27.91 15.80 32.65
C GLY A 472 28.10 16.69 31.41
N ARG A 473 27.35 16.48 30.33
CA ARG A 473 27.32 17.40 29.17
C ARG A 473 26.05 18.26 29.20
N GLU A 474 26.18 19.54 29.54
CA GLU A 474 25.18 20.57 29.24
C GLU A 474 25.51 21.18 27.87
N GLN A 475 25.08 20.54 26.79
CA GLN A 475 25.21 21.10 25.44
C GLN A 475 23.86 21.57 24.90
N VAL A 476 23.91 22.58 24.02
CA VAL A 476 22.72 23.06 23.30
C VAL A 476 22.25 21.98 22.32
N VAL A 477 21.04 21.46 22.56
CA VAL A 477 20.42 20.46 21.69
C VAL A 477 20.01 21.10 20.36
N ARG A 478 20.44 20.48 19.26
CA ARG A 478 20.11 20.91 17.90
C ARG A 478 18.88 20.14 17.38
N ASP A 479 17.72 20.79 17.40
CA ASP A 479 16.49 20.24 16.82
C ASP A 479 16.51 20.25 15.28
N LEU A 480 16.28 19.10 14.66
CA LEU A 480 16.21 19.01 13.21
C LEU A 480 14.93 18.27 12.81
N GLU A 481 14.05 18.94 12.09
CA GLU A 481 12.88 18.29 11.50
C GLU A 481 13.19 17.83 10.07
N ILE A 482 12.99 16.53 9.81
CA ILE A 482 13.12 15.90 8.51
C ILE A 482 11.76 15.33 8.12
N ARG A 483 11.15 15.84 7.05
CA ARG A 483 9.86 15.37 6.54
C ARG A 483 10.02 14.67 5.20
N VAL A 484 9.79 13.37 5.17
CA VAL A 484 9.74 12.60 3.94
C VAL A 484 8.38 12.79 3.28
N LEU A 485 8.36 13.50 2.15
CA LEU A 485 7.12 13.89 1.47
C LEU A 485 6.50 12.70 0.73
N THR A 486 7.34 11.84 0.16
CA THR A 486 6.94 10.64 -0.58
C THR A 486 7.87 9.48 -0.25
N PRO A 487 7.38 8.22 -0.19
CA PRO A 487 8.23 7.05 0.03
C PRO A 487 9.35 6.89 -1.01
N ALA A 488 9.19 7.52 -2.17
CA ALA A 488 10.19 7.52 -3.24
C ALA A 488 11.55 8.06 -2.78
N PHE A 489 11.59 8.88 -1.73
CA PHE A 489 12.86 9.31 -1.14
C PHE A 489 13.75 8.11 -0.76
N TYR A 490 13.20 7.09 -0.08
CA TYR A 490 13.99 5.95 0.38
C TYR A 490 14.56 5.13 -0.77
N SER A 491 13.74 4.89 -1.80
CA SER A 491 14.17 4.16 -3.00
C SER A 491 15.15 4.96 -3.85
N ARG A 492 15.13 6.30 -3.80
CA ARG A 492 16.10 7.18 -4.49
C ARG A 492 17.39 7.38 -3.70
N PHE A 493 17.31 7.47 -2.38
CA PHE A 493 18.45 7.71 -1.48
C PHE A 493 19.59 6.70 -1.74
N VAL A 494 19.23 5.43 -1.91
CA VAL A 494 20.17 4.33 -2.14
C VAL A 494 20.91 4.39 -3.48
N HIS A 495 20.53 5.28 -4.41
CA HIS A 495 21.28 5.47 -5.65
C HIS A 495 22.50 6.39 -5.46
N TYR A 496 22.49 7.25 -4.43
CA TYR A 496 23.56 8.22 -4.19
C TYR A 496 24.73 7.58 -3.42
N SER A 497 25.95 8.04 -3.71
CA SER A 497 27.15 7.56 -3.01
C SER A 497 27.27 8.16 -1.62
N TYR A 498 26.94 9.44 -1.51
CA TYR A 498 27.04 10.24 -0.30
C TYR A 498 25.65 10.68 0.15
N ALA A 499 25.38 10.65 1.46
CA ALA A 499 24.12 11.13 1.99
C ALA A 499 23.93 12.62 1.70
N SER A 500 24.99 13.44 1.75
CA SER A 500 24.96 14.87 1.42
C SER A 500 24.42 15.11 0.00
N GLU A 501 24.91 14.36 -0.99
CA GLU A 501 24.44 14.41 -2.37
C GLU A 501 22.94 14.06 -2.47
N ALA A 502 22.47 13.09 -1.68
CA ALA A 502 21.06 12.73 -1.63
C ALA A 502 20.21 13.89 -1.07
N PHE A 503 20.61 14.50 0.04
CA PHE A 503 19.90 15.66 0.60
C PHE A 503 19.92 16.86 -0.36
N ASP A 504 21.03 17.11 -1.04
CA ASP A 504 21.16 18.19 -2.02
C ASP A 504 20.17 18.01 -3.18
N ARG A 505 20.09 16.80 -3.75
CA ARG A 505 19.27 16.51 -4.94
C ARG A 505 17.82 16.15 -4.64
N GLU A 506 17.49 15.73 -3.43
CA GLU A 506 16.12 15.39 -3.05
C GLU A 506 15.42 16.52 -2.27
N CYS A 507 16.16 17.51 -1.78
CA CYS A 507 15.64 18.61 -0.95
C CYS A 507 16.21 20.00 -1.33
N ILE A 508 17.50 20.24 -1.10
CA ILE A 508 18.08 21.61 -0.98
C ILE A 508 18.11 22.35 -2.32
N PHE A 509 18.72 21.75 -3.34
CA PHE A 509 18.97 22.38 -4.65
C PHE A 509 17.98 21.92 -5.73
N THR A 510 16.80 21.46 -5.31
CA THR A 510 15.79 20.89 -6.19
C THR A 510 14.51 21.73 -6.19
N ASP A 511 13.92 21.91 -7.38
CA ASP A 511 12.62 22.58 -7.54
C ASP A 511 11.54 21.87 -6.72
N GLU A 512 10.65 22.63 -6.10
CA GLU A 512 9.58 22.10 -5.24
C GLU A 512 8.75 21.00 -5.91
N LYS A 513 8.58 21.03 -7.23
CA LYS A 513 7.83 19.99 -7.98
C LYS A 513 8.54 18.64 -8.04
N ASN A 514 9.81 18.57 -7.65
CA ASN A 514 10.62 17.35 -7.68
C ASN A 514 11.15 16.96 -6.29
N ARG A 515 10.89 17.75 -5.24
CA ARG A 515 11.36 17.45 -3.88
C ARG A 515 10.66 16.22 -3.33
N THR A 516 11.44 15.26 -2.85
CA THR A 516 10.92 14.09 -2.13
C THR A 516 11.06 14.23 -0.61
N LEU A 517 11.78 15.26 -0.18
CA LEU A 517 12.15 15.52 1.20
C LEU A 517 12.05 17.03 1.51
N TRP A 518 11.72 17.36 2.75
CA TRP A 518 11.82 18.71 3.31
C TRP A 518 12.59 18.69 4.63
N VAL A 519 13.44 19.69 4.86
CA VAL A 519 14.26 19.82 6.08
C VAL A 519 14.11 21.24 6.62
N SER A 520 13.87 21.36 7.93
CA SER A 520 13.65 22.65 8.61
C SER A 520 14.90 23.54 8.68
N ARG A 521 16.03 22.99 9.12
CA ARG A 521 17.31 23.69 9.33
C ARG A 521 18.44 23.04 8.51
N PRO A 522 18.47 23.24 7.18
CA PRO A 522 19.42 22.56 6.30
C PRO A 522 20.89 22.87 6.62
N GLU A 523 21.18 24.01 7.25
CA GLU A 523 22.52 24.39 7.73
C GLU A 523 23.12 23.43 8.77
N LEU A 524 22.29 22.60 9.42
CA LEU A 524 22.74 21.57 10.36
C LEU A 524 23.16 20.26 9.68
N LEU A 525 22.81 20.05 8.40
CA LEU A 525 23.11 18.82 7.67
C LEU A 525 24.62 18.56 7.51
N PRO A 526 25.48 19.55 7.20
CA PRO A 526 26.92 19.31 7.14
C PRO A 526 27.51 18.82 8.48
N LEU A 527 26.99 19.31 9.61
CA LEU A 527 27.39 18.85 10.94
C LEU A 527 26.94 17.42 11.20
N LEU A 528 25.71 17.07 10.81
CA LEU A 528 25.17 15.72 10.96
C LEU A 528 25.87 14.69 10.06
N LEU A 529 26.14 15.06 8.80
CA LEU A 529 26.63 14.16 7.74
C LEU A 529 28.16 14.10 7.63
N SER A 530 28.90 14.94 8.36
CA SER A 530 30.36 14.85 8.41
C SER A 530 30.81 13.52 9.04
N GLN A 531 32.09 13.17 8.90
CA GLN A 531 32.62 11.96 9.54
C GLN A 531 32.46 12.01 11.07
N PRO A 532 32.41 10.85 11.76
CA PRO A 532 32.34 10.80 13.22
C PRO A 532 33.53 11.55 13.84
N ASP A 533 33.28 12.34 14.87
CA ASP A 533 34.32 13.15 15.53
C ASP A 533 35.32 12.23 16.28
N SER A 534 34.81 11.11 16.80
CA SER A 534 35.61 10.04 17.40
C SER A 534 35.80 8.87 16.42
N ALA A 535 36.63 9.05 15.37
CA ALA A 535 37.04 7.91 14.55
C ALA A 535 38.11 7.10 15.32
N PRO A 536 37.87 5.85 15.72
CA PRO A 536 38.98 5.00 16.13
C PRO A 536 39.87 4.77 14.90
N SER A 537 41.16 5.12 15.03
CA SER A 537 42.22 4.89 14.04
C SER A 537 42.56 3.41 13.83
N ASN A 538 41.62 2.50 14.07
CA ASN A 538 41.85 1.07 13.98
C ASN A 538 40.95 0.52 12.89
N GLY A 539 41.59 -0.04 11.86
CA GLY A 539 40.94 -0.69 10.73
C GLY A 539 39.78 -1.55 11.21
N ILE A 540 38.60 -1.28 10.64
CA ILE A 540 37.38 -2.07 10.83
C ILE A 540 37.81 -3.53 10.85
N SER A 541 37.70 -4.20 12.01
CA SER A 541 37.97 -5.62 12.08
C SER A 541 36.97 -6.29 11.14
N SER A 542 37.41 -6.61 9.92
CA SER A 542 36.57 -7.31 8.98
C SER A 542 36.38 -8.70 9.55
N ASN A 543 35.22 -8.98 10.12
CA ASN A 543 34.79 -10.37 10.16
C ASN A 543 34.95 -10.92 8.74
N LYS A 544 35.61 -12.08 8.60
CA LYS A 544 35.77 -12.75 7.30
C LYS A 544 34.37 -13.01 6.75
N ARG A 545 33.90 -12.13 5.86
CA ARG A 545 32.63 -12.31 5.16
C ARG A 545 32.79 -13.48 4.21
N SER A 546 31.73 -14.26 4.02
CA SER A 546 31.75 -15.35 3.04
C SER A 546 32.08 -14.80 1.66
N TYR A 547 32.84 -15.57 0.87
CA TYR A 547 33.17 -15.22 -0.51
C TYR A 547 31.90 -14.89 -1.33
N MET A 548 30.82 -15.64 -1.13
CA MET A 548 29.55 -15.40 -1.79
C MET A 548 28.93 -14.04 -1.40
N ASP A 549 29.11 -13.61 -0.16
CA ASP A 549 28.58 -12.31 0.29
C ASP A 549 29.35 -11.14 -0.29
N GLU A 550 30.68 -11.23 -0.36
CA GLU A 550 31.48 -10.19 -1.04
C GLU A 550 31.20 -10.16 -2.54
N LEU A 551 30.94 -11.30 -3.18
CA LEU A 551 30.50 -11.35 -4.57
C LEU A 551 29.15 -10.65 -4.77
N ARG A 552 28.17 -10.90 -3.90
CA ARG A 552 26.86 -10.21 -3.91
C ARG A 552 27.00 -8.70 -3.70
N TRP A 553 27.85 -8.26 -2.77
CA TRP A 553 28.13 -6.84 -2.53
C TRP A 553 28.81 -6.18 -3.74
N THR A 554 29.76 -6.87 -4.35
CA THR A 554 30.45 -6.40 -5.56
C THR A 554 29.49 -6.27 -6.73
N LEU A 555 28.57 -7.24 -6.89
CA LEU A 555 27.53 -7.20 -7.91
C LEU A 555 26.58 -6.01 -7.67
N LEU A 556 26.09 -5.83 -6.44
CA LEU A 556 25.23 -4.69 -6.08
C LEU A 556 25.90 -3.36 -6.42
N ARG A 557 27.19 -3.20 -6.05
CA ARG A 557 27.97 -1.99 -6.37
C ARG A 557 28.08 -1.76 -7.88
N LYS A 558 28.31 -2.81 -8.68
CA LYS A 558 28.37 -2.72 -10.15
C LYS A 558 27.02 -2.38 -10.78
N LEU A 559 25.91 -2.81 -10.17
CA LEU A 559 24.55 -2.54 -10.66
C LEU A 559 24.06 -1.11 -10.31
N ARG A 560 24.70 -0.43 -9.36
CA ARG A 560 24.31 0.91 -8.92
C ARG A 560 24.27 1.89 -10.10
N CYS A 561 23.21 2.67 -10.17
CA CYS A 561 22.92 3.61 -11.25
C CYS A 561 22.25 4.88 -10.72
N SER A 562 22.04 5.89 -11.57
CA SER A 562 21.26 7.07 -11.20
C SER A 562 19.82 6.73 -10.87
N PRO A 563 19.19 7.48 -9.94
CA PRO A 563 17.74 7.40 -9.80
C PRO A 563 17.07 7.88 -11.09
N ALA A 564 15.78 7.56 -11.25
CA ALA A 564 15.00 8.02 -12.39
C ALA A 564 15.05 9.56 -12.52
N GLU A 565 15.10 10.05 -13.77
CA GLU A 565 15.12 11.49 -14.03
C GLU A 565 13.86 12.16 -13.44
N PRO A 566 14.01 13.38 -12.90
CA PRO A 566 12.88 14.10 -12.31
C PRO A 566 11.82 14.42 -13.38
N ALA A 567 10.56 14.44 -12.93
CA ALA A 567 9.41 14.73 -13.79
C ALA A 567 9.48 16.11 -14.45
N TYR A 568 10.04 17.09 -13.75
CA TYR A 568 10.28 18.43 -14.26
C TYR A 568 11.79 18.64 -14.48
N PRO A 569 12.21 19.18 -15.64
CA PRO A 569 13.62 19.39 -15.91
C PRO A 569 14.22 20.39 -14.93
N VAL A 570 15.39 20.05 -14.38
CA VAL A 570 16.25 20.98 -13.65
C VAL A 570 16.96 21.85 -14.68
N ALA A 571 17.02 23.16 -14.47
CA ALA A 571 17.56 24.10 -15.48
C ALA A 571 19.03 23.78 -15.83
N LEU A 572 19.33 23.86 -17.14
CA LEU A 572 20.63 23.77 -17.83
C LEU A 572 21.56 22.62 -17.41
N LYS A 573 21.44 21.46 -18.08
CA LYS A 573 22.60 20.55 -18.26
C LYS A 573 23.64 21.33 -19.07
N ALA A 574 24.74 21.74 -18.46
CA ALA A 574 25.91 22.26 -19.19
C ALA A 574 26.38 21.16 -20.15
N SER A 575 26.26 21.41 -21.46
CA SER A 575 26.36 20.37 -22.50
C SER A 575 27.77 19.83 -22.73
N ASN A 576 28.81 20.35 -22.04
CA ASN A 576 30.21 20.11 -22.40
C ASN A 576 31.08 19.56 -21.25
N LEU A 577 30.50 18.99 -20.20
CA LEU A 577 31.27 18.37 -19.12
C LEU A 577 31.28 16.84 -19.26
N THR A 578 32.48 16.24 -19.33
CA THR A 578 32.67 14.80 -19.17
C THR A 578 32.33 14.42 -17.72
N VAL A 579 31.12 13.91 -17.50
CA VAL A 579 30.66 13.44 -16.19
C VAL A 579 31.11 12.00 -15.99
N ASN A 580 32.09 11.78 -15.10
CA ASN A 580 32.47 10.44 -14.65
C ASN A 580 31.50 9.95 -13.57
N ASP A 581 30.90 8.78 -13.76
CA ASP A 581 29.99 8.18 -12.78
C ASP A 581 30.77 7.55 -11.61
N ILE A 582 30.99 8.34 -10.56
CA ILE A 582 31.70 7.92 -9.35
C ILE A 582 30.93 6.90 -8.50
N ARG A 583 29.66 6.60 -8.81
CA ARG A 583 28.82 5.69 -8.01
C ARG A 583 29.28 4.24 -8.05
N THR A 584 30.14 3.90 -9.01
CA THR A 584 30.65 2.55 -9.19
C THR A 584 31.95 2.28 -8.42
N LEU A 585 32.61 3.31 -7.86
CA LEU A 585 34.02 3.25 -7.50
C LEU A 585 34.34 3.32 -5.98
N PRO A 586 33.40 3.71 -5.10
CA PRO A 586 33.33 3.18 -3.74
C PRO A 586 31.94 2.61 -3.38
N PHE A 587 31.86 1.87 -2.26
CA PHE A 587 30.57 1.57 -1.65
C PHE A 587 29.95 2.86 -1.11
N SER A 588 28.62 3.00 -1.18
CA SER A 588 27.96 4.18 -0.58
C SER A 588 28.09 4.18 0.93
N GLU A 589 27.83 5.32 1.55
CA GLU A 589 27.80 5.45 3.01
C GLU A 589 26.78 4.49 3.64
N MET A 590 25.61 4.33 3.03
CA MET A 590 24.59 3.39 3.49
C MET A 590 25.05 1.93 3.31
N ASP A 591 25.71 1.59 2.20
CA ASP A 591 26.28 0.24 2.02
C ASP A 591 27.35 -0.04 3.09
N THR A 592 28.18 0.95 3.40
CA THR A 592 29.24 0.85 4.42
C THR A 592 28.65 0.66 5.80
N PHE A 593 27.60 1.41 6.13
CA PHE A 593 26.82 1.27 7.37
C PHE A 593 26.22 -0.14 7.51
N VAL A 594 25.53 -0.64 6.48
CA VAL A 594 24.91 -1.98 6.49
C VAL A 594 25.97 -3.10 6.53
N ARG A 595 27.14 -2.88 5.92
CA ARG A 595 28.28 -3.82 5.97
C ARG A 595 28.99 -3.85 7.34
N GLY A 596 28.69 -2.92 8.24
CA GLY A 596 29.29 -2.85 9.58
C GLY A 596 28.92 -4.03 10.49
N ASN A 597 29.77 -4.31 11.50
CA ASN A 597 29.70 -5.52 12.33
C ASN A 597 28.35 -5.74 13.04
N ASN A 598 27.64 -4.68 13.43
CA ASN A 598 26.40 -4.77 14.21
C ASN A 598 25.13 -4.87 13.35
N ASN A 599 25.25 -4.69 12.02
CA ASN A 599 24.10 -4.48 11.12
C ASN A 599 23.86 -5.66 10.15
N SER A 600 24.51 -6.80 10.36
CA SER A 600 24.36 -7.98 9.50
C SER A 600 22.93 -8.53 9.48
N LEU A 601 22.12 -8.22 10.50
CA LEU A 601 20.75 -8.72 10.68
C LEU A 601 19.78 -8.33 9.55
N TYR A 602 20.01 -7.21 8.87
CA TYR A 602 19.18 -6.76 7.74
C TYR A 602 19.96 -6.63 6.41
N ALA A 603 21.20 -7.09 6.36
CA ALA A 603 22.05 -7.01 5.17
C ALA A 603 21.47 -7.78 3.97
N GLY A 604 20.88 -8.96 4.19
CA GLY A 604 20.19 -9.71 3.15
C GLY A 604 18.97 -8.96 2.60
N GLU A 605 18.11 -8.43 3.49
CA GLU A 605 16.92 -7.66 3.10
C GLU A 605 17.27 -6.41 2.31
N TYR A 606 18.26 -5.65 2.77
CA TYR A 606 18.80 -4.46 2.10
C TYR A 606 19.29 -4.77 0.69
N ARG A 607 20.18 -5.77 0.54
CA ARG A 607 20.73 -6.15 -0.76
C ARG A 607 19.65 -6.56 -1.74
N ARG A 608 18.65 -7.34 -1.31
CA ARG A 608 17.54 -7.77 -2.18
C ARG A 608 16.68 -6.58 -2.62
N ALA A 609 16.32 -5.69 -1.70
CA ALA A 609 15.53 -4.49 -2.01
C ALA A 609 16.24 -3.61 -3.05
N ILE A 610 17.55 -3.36 -2.86
CA ILE A 610 18.32 -2.50 -3.76
C ILE A 610 18.63 -3.17 -5.08
N THR A 611 18.99 -4.45 -5.08
CA THR A 611 19.22 -5.19 -6.34
C THR A 611 17.96 -5.18 -7.19
N ARG A 612 16.80 -5.38 -6.57
CA ARG A 612 15.50 -5.25 -7.22
C ARG A 612 15.28 -3.86 -7.83
N LEU A 613 15.57 -2.79 -7.09
CA LEU A 613 15.45 -1.40 -7.58
C LEU A 613 16.40 -1.12 -8.76
N PHE A 614 17.66 -1.54 -8.66
CA PHE A 614 18.66 -1.31 -9.71
C PHE A 614 18.36 -2.12 -10.97
N LEU A 615 17.98 -3.40 -10.82
CA LEU A 615 17.51 -4.21 -11.95
C LEU A 615 16.29 -3.57 -12.61
N ALA A 616 15.35 -3.04 -11.81
CA ALA A 616 14.20 -2.36 -12.37
C ALA A 616 14.61 -1.11 -13.17
N GLN A 617 15.54 -0.32 -12.64
CA GLN A 617 16.03 0.88 -13.32
C GLN A 617 16.75 0.56 -14.64
N HIS A 618 17.57 -0.49 -14.68
CA HIS A 618 18.30 -0.91 -15.89
C HIS A 618 17.40 -1.57 -16.94
N PHE A 619 16.50 -2.46 -16.52
CA PHE A 619 15.81 -3.37 -17.45
C PHE A 619 14.31 -3.09 -17.61
N THR A 620 13.66 -2.42 -16.66
CA THR A 620 12.20 -2.24 -16.64
C THR A 620 11.75 -0.79 -16.46
N ARG A 621 12.64 0.18 -16.73
CA ARG A 621 12.37 1.63 -16.58
C ARG A 621 11.86 2.01 -15.18
N GLY A 622 12.35 1.34 -14.15
CA GLY A 622 12.01 1.57 -12.75
C GLY A 622 10.77 0.81 -12.25
N LEU A 623 10.11 0.00 -13.09
CA LEU A 623 8.93 -0.78 -12.69
C LEU A 623 9.36 -2.07 -11.99
N THR A 624 9.36 -2.05 -10.65
CA THR A 624 9.82 -3.20 -9.86
C THR A 624 8.89 -4.41 -9.93
N GLU A 625 7.61 -4.19 -10.23
CA GLU A 625 6.60 -5.22 -10.42
C GLU A 625 6.92 -6.11 -11.62
N VAL A 626 7.52 -5.54 -12.67
CA VAL A 626 7.96 -6.31 -13.85
C VAL A 626 9.13 -7.22 -13.48
N VAL A 627 10.04 -6.75 -12.61
CA VAL A 627 11.14 -7.58 -12.10
C VAL A 627 10.60 -8.75 -11.27
N ASP A 628 9.60 -8.50 -10.42
CA ASP A 628 8.93 -9.57 -9.66
C ASP A 628 8.24 -10.59 -10.57
N LEU A 629 7.58 -10.13 -11.64
CA LEU A 629 6.97 -11.02 -12.62
C LEU A 629 8.00 -11.88 -13.35
N ILE A 630 9.15 -11.30 -13.74
CA ILE A 630 10.25 -12.04 -14.35
C ILE A 630 10.83 -13.06 -13.37
N ASP A 631 11.04 -12.67 -12.10
CA ASP A 631 11.49 -13.58 -11.03
C ASP A 631 10.53 -14.75 -10.85
N MET A 632 9.23 -14.46 -10.75
CA MET A 632 8.19 -15.47 -10.59
C MET A 632 8.13 -16.41 -11.80
N ALA A 633 8.16 -15.88 -13.02
CA ALA A 633 8.16 -16.67 -14.24
C ALA A 633 9.37 -17.60 -14.31
N TRP A 634 10.56 -17.12 -13.92
CA TRP A 634 11.77 -17.93 -13.87
C TRP A 634 11.69 -19.05 -12.84
N ARG A 635 11.16 -18.77 -11.64
CA ARG A 635 10.92 -19.80 -10.61
C ARG A 635 9.92 -20.85 -11.06
N ILE A 636 8.82 -20.44 -11.69
CA ILE A 636 7.83 -21.35 -12.28
C ILE A 636 8.49 -22.24 -13.34
N LEU A 637 9.33 -21.67 -14.21
CA LEU A 637 10.07 -22.43 -15.22
C LEU A 637 11.01 -23.46 -14.57
N LEU A 638 11.76 -23.08 -13.55
CA LEU A 638 12.65 -24.01 -12.83
C LEU A 638 11.87 -25.14 -12.15
N CYS A 639 10.74 -24.83 -11.50
CA CYS A 639 9.86 -25.84 -10.91
C CYS A 639 9.23 -26.74 -11.99
N TYR A 640 8.83 -26.18 -13.14
CA TYR A 640 8.30 -26.95 -14.27
C TYR A 640 9.33 -27.92 -14.83
N LEU A 641 10.56 -27.46 -15.06
CA LEU A 641 11.66 -28.29 -15.53
C LEU A 641 11.98 -29.41 -14.54
N ALA A 642 12.00 -29.12 -13.24
CA ALA A 642 12.19 -30.13 -12.19
C ALA A 642 11.05 -31.17 -12.20
N ALA A 643 9.79 -30.74 -12.20
CA ALA A 643 8.63 -31.62 -12.18
C ALA A 643 8.50 -32.47 -13.45
N SER A 644 8.76 -31.88 -14.63
CA SER A 644 8.74 -32.59 -15.91
C SER A 644 9.81 -33.68 -15.96
N MET A 645 11.03 -33.39 -15.47
CA MET A 645 12.10 -34.39 -15.43
C MET A 645 11.78 -35.52 -14.45
N MET A 646 11.21 -35.20 -13.29
CA MET A 646 10.73 -36.19 -12.31
C MET A 646 9.64 -37.10 -12.91
N SER A 647 8.68 -36.53 -13.64
CA SER A 647 7.61 -37.27 -14.31
C SER A 647 8.14 -38.16 -15.44
N ASN A 648 9.02 -37.65 -16.30
CA ASN A 648 9.65 -38.43 -17.37
C ASN A 648 10.46 -39.61 -16.82
N TRP A 649 11.17 -39.42 -15.70
CA TRP A 649 11.89 -40.49 -15.03
C TRP A 649 10.95 -41.58 -14.51
N SER A 650 9.80 -41.20 -13.95
CA SER A 650 8.78 -42.16 -13.51
C SER A 650 8.23 -43.00 -14.67
N THR A 651 7.95 -42.38 -15.82
CA THR A 651 7.40 -43.10 -16.98
C THR A 651 8.42 -44.06 -17.59
N ASP A 652 9.70 -43.67 -17.61
CA ASP A 652 10.78 -44.52 -18.14
C ASP A 652 11.04 -45.73 -17.23
N GLY A 653 10.97 -45.55 -15.90
CA GLY A 653 11.06 -46.63 -14.92
C GLY A 653 9.91 -47.65 -15.00
N GLN A 654 8.68 -47.19 -15.22
CA GLN A 654 7.51 -48.07 -15.41
C GLN A 654 7.60 -48.90 -16.69
N SER A 655 8.18 -48.36 -17.77
CA SER A 655 8.36 -49.10 -19.03
C SER A 655 9.37 -50.26 -18.90
N ARG A 656 10.31 -50.16 -17.94
CA ARG A 656 11.44 -51.09 -17.78
C ARG A 656 11.23 -52.15 -16.70
N ASN A 657 10.13 -52.11 -15.95
CA ASN A 657 9.76 -53.14 -14.97
C ASN A 657 10.89 -53.48 -13.95
N ASP A 658 11.68 -52.48 -13.56
CA ASP A 658 12.90 -52.68 -12.77
C ASP A 658 12.85 -51.86 -11.46
N PRO A 659 12.73 -52.49 -10.28
CA PRO A 659 12.60 -51.80 -9.01
C PRO A 659 13.99 -51.49 -8.44
N GLY A 660 14.47 -50.25 -8.60
CA GLY A 660 15.65 -49.79 -7.89
C GLY A 660 16.36 -48.59 -8.49
N CYS A 661 16.38 -47.48 -7.74
CA CYS A 661 17.09 -46.23 -8.06
C CYS A 661 18.62 -46.39 -8.30
N PHE A 662 19.24 -47.50 -7.87
CA PHE A 662 20.69 -47.70 -7.89
C PHE A 662 21.20 -49.02 -8.50
N ARG A 663 20.34 -49.91 -9.01
CA ARG A 663 20.80 -51.20 -9.53
C ARG A 663 21.06 -51.11 -11.05
N LYS A 664 22.35 -51.14 -11.41
CA LYS A 664 22.98 -51.13 -12.75
C LYS A 664 23.19 -49.75 -13.42
N ILE A 665 24.16 -49.01 -12.90
CA ILE A 665 24.91 -47.99 -13.68
C ILE A 665 25.79 -48.65 -14.77
N ASP A 666 26.04 -49.97 -14.65
CA ASP A 666 26.96 -50.71 -15.53
C ASP A 666 26.41 -51.08 -16.91
N GLY A 667 25.09 -50.99 -17.14
CA GLY A 667 24.47 -51.34 -18.44
C GLY A 667 24.00 -50.16 -19.29
N ARG A 668 24.19 -48.92 -18.82
CA ARG A 668 23.67 -47.70 -19.47
C ARG A 668 24.60 -47.19 -20.57
N THR A 669 24.02 -46.69 -21.66
CA THR A 669 24.74 -45.95 -22.71
C THR A 669 25.39 -44.69 -22.12
N SER A 670 26.41 -44.13 -22.79
CA SER A 670 27.13 -42.94 -22.30
C SER A 670 26.21 -41.74 -22.02
N LEU A 671 25.08 -41.63 -22.74
CA LEU A 671 24.06 -40.60 -22.56
C LEU A 671 23.21 -40.81 -21.28
N GLU A 672 22.87 -42.05 -20.95
CA GLU A 672 22.00 -42.40 -19.81
C GLU A 672 22.72 -42.30 -18.44
N ARG A 673 24.05 -42.28 -18.41
CA ARG A 673 24.86 -42.01 -17.20
C ARG A 673 24.75 -40.55 -16.73
N TRP A 674 24.45 -39.62 -17.62
CA TRP A 674 24.25 -38.19 -17.29
C TRP A 674 22.84 -37.85 -16.82
N LEU A 675 21.89 -38.78 -16.96
CA LEU A 675 20.48 -38.54 -16.68
C LEU A 675 20.19 -38.33 -15.17
N LEU A 676 20.83 -39.10 -14.28
CA LEU A 676 20.64 -38.98 -12.82
C LEU A 676 21.28 -37.69 -12.25
N PRO A 677 22.56 -37.36 -12.54
CA PRO A 677 23.15 -36.09 -12.11
C PRO A 677 22.42 -34.88 -12.69
N GLY A 678 22.02 -34.93 -13.96
CA GLY A 678 21.25 -33.86 -14.62
C GLY A 678 19.91 -33.61 -13.93
N THR A 679 19.21 -34.67 -13.52
CA THR A 679 17.93 -34.57 -12.80
C THR A 679 18.12 -33.96 -11.41
N LEU A 680 19.13 -34.38 -10.66
CA LEU A 680 19.44 -33.81 -9.34
C LEU A 680 19.84 -32.32 -9.41
N ILE A 681 20.59 -31.93 -10.44
CA ILE A 681 20.95 -30.53 -10.68
C ILE A 681 19.69 -29.70 -10.94
N LEU A 682 18.77 -30.19 -11.77
CA LEU A 682 17.57 -29.47 -12.15
C LEU A 682 16.59 -29.31 -10.99
N ILE A 683 16.41 -30.35 -10.17
CA ILE A 683 15.63 -30.30 -8.92
C ILE A 683 16.25 -29.28 -7.96
N SER A 684 17.59 -29.25 -7.88
CA SER A 684 18.32 -28.31 -7.02
C SER A 684 18.38 -26.89 -7.59
N ALA A 685 18.08 -26.68 -8.88
CA ALA A 685 18.27 -25.40 -9.56
C ALA A 685 17.39 -24.29 -8.99
N CYS A 686 16.12 -24.59 -8.67
CA CYS A 686 15.22 -23.64 -8.00
C CYS A 686 15.79 -23.25 -6.62
N HIS A 687 16.34 -24.21 -5.88
CA HIS A 687 16.94 -23.94 -4.58
C HIS A 687 18.22 -23.10 -4.68
N GLY A 688 19.10 -23.44 -5.63
CA GLY A 688 20.32 -22.68 -5.91
C GLY A 688 20.02 -21.25 -6.34
N TYR A 689 19.01 -21.06 -7.20
CA TYR A 689 18.54 -19.74 -7.61
C TYR A 689 18.01 -18.92 -6.42
N GLY A 690 17.23 -19.52 -5.52
CA GLY A 690 16.82 -18.88 -4.27
C GLY A 690 18.01 -18.47 -3.41
N LEU A 691 18.92 -19.40 -3.11
CA LEU A 691 20.10 -19.14 -2.27
C LEU A 691 21.04 -18.08 -2.87
N LEU A 692 21.13 -17.98 -4.20
CA LEU A 692 21.92 -16.96 -4.89
C LEU A 692 21.51 -15.54 -4.45
N LYS A 693 20.22 -15.31 -4.20
CA LYS A 693 19.67 -14.00 -3.78
C LYS A 693 20.13 -13.54 -2.40
N GLY A 694 20.70 -14.43 -1.58
CA GLY A 694 21.24 -14.12 -0.26
C GLY A 694 20.16 -13.83 0.77
N TYR A 695 19.66 -14.90 1.40
CA TYR A 695 18.75 -14.83 2.55
C TYR A 695 19.53 -14.98 3.88
N ARG A 696 18.98 -14.44 4.97
CA ARG A 696 19.64 -13.82 6.14
C ARG A 696 20.23 -12.45 5.81
#